data_AF-A0A9E5VXC5-F1
#
_entry.id   AF-A0A9E5VXC5-F1
#
_cell.length_a   1.000
_cell.length_b   1.000
_cell.length_c   1.000
_cell.angle_alpha   90.00
_cell.angle_beta   90.00
_cell.angle_gamma   90.00
#
_symmetry.space_group_name_H-M   'P 1'
#
loop_
_entity.id
_entity.type
_entity.pdbx_description
1 polymer ?
#
loop_
_entity_poly.entity_id
_entity_poly.type
_entity_poly.pdbx_seq_one_letter_code
_entity_poly.pdbx_strand_id
1 'polypeptide(L)'
;MKRIFGKKSAALLLCACMIMLTLPTAAFAAAEYDLWVNNERFTDGKLSVVCGSGTAVYDPAENKLTLNDATITQGYEYSEYGDAAGIYIKIDGLTIELKGDNFINDTAPGSTITADAISTYEIDPSYACIRHDLTVVGLGKLTIDVNAQWYGYGIYCTGDLTLDKVTLDIASSATAIWTQWDMNILNSDIDIEVLTGYFGILTNAGGSAAAGDTGGGIITVTNSDININATHTPDEAGQSVGSAISLVGFATVGSLVINSGKLTLRSGGNTIEGINGENNSANINMNGGVLDMESSNKAGGAKAININAENITYTNNTGVVSGTPSAVKCVISHPSPSYIITLSQSEEYTFTAKTEGYEASGLTALSVMVTNTGNQSTGALNVALSGADADDFILFETPLSSIDTGAAAGFTVTPNIGLGAGTYTATVTVGKATGNTNALTAQSFTLSFTVNEALTKLATPTNLAWGSGEAAGTMSWNAVPGTAFYGIYLYKNGTTDDDLVSYTSSNTTSKSLASSIAAKGAGTYYFKVCANPPYYSTIYSAGDLSAPSGGYVYSPPITSPVTVNGGIGTGNYTEGETVTITANAPTSGKQFKEWTGTSGLTFTEGSAATAAAKFTMPASAVTVTATYEDIPLTPPAIGTPPANQSVTEGVTATFSVVATGNPLPNYMWQINRNDGNGWVDIVGATSASYTTEEMPFTADGYKYRCYISNSEGFVTSAEATLTVTERPLTDPPASENTISGITAGQVFTKGVDVSFTANGGGIPNEAPKTGDRLWRPLAWETNPSGNFDGGYTQSFSTADMTIGEHTLTVTFAQQQYDGEQWADTGLTDTKSVNFTITDNPQTGEGAGMIIFSALILLSSALIAFSIKLRKKQRVG
;
A
#
# COMPACT_ATOMS: atom_id res chain seq x y z
N MET A 1 -12.17 -43.22 -25.05
CA MET A 1 -11.46 -44.40 -24.48
C MET A 1 -10.88 -45.05 -25.71
N LYS A 2 -9.66 -45.56 -25.70
CA LYS A 2 -8.86 -45.66 -24.50
C LYS A 2 -8.13 -44.33 -24.28
N ARG A 3 -8.86 -43.20 -24.09
CA ARG A 3 -9.10 -42.75 -22.69
C ARG A 3 -8.12 -41.66 -22.30
N ILE A 4 -7.95 -40.63 -23.14
CA ILE A 4 -7.92 -39.21 -22.71
C ILE A 4 -6.70 -38.83 -21.82
N PHE A 5 -6.09 -37.64 -21.71
CA PHE A 5 -6.23 -36.21 -22.03
C PHE A 5 -4.77 -35.74 -22.33
N GLY A 6 -4.42 -34.61 -22.96
CA GLY A 6 -5.14 -33.43 -23.39
C GLY A 6 -4.17 -32.38 -23.99
N LYS A 7 -4.71 -31.59 -24.91
CA LYS A 7 -4.16 -30.52 -25.78
C LYS A 7 -3.26 -29.43 -25.16
N LYS A 8 -2.52 -28.77 -26.08
CA LYS A 8 -2.25 -27.31 -26.28
C LYS A 8 -0.72 -27.02 -26.28
N SER A 9 -0.09 -26.18 -27.10
CA SER A 9 -0.41 -25.23 -28.19
C SER A 9 0.91 -24.94 -28.97
N ALA A 10 0.90 -24.83 -30.30
CA ALA A 10 1.16 -23.62 -31.12
C ALA A 10 2.62 -23.05 -31.16
N ALA A 11 2.98 -22.48 -32.33
CA ALA A 11 4.23 -21.77 -32.72
C ALA A 11 5.35 -22.67 -33.30
N LEU A 12 5.61 -22.78 -34.62
CA LEU A 12 5.95 -21.76 -35.65
C LEU A 12 7.09 -20.83 -35.19
N LEU A 13 8.15 -20.50 -35.92
CA LEU A 13 8.72 -20.86 -37.22
C LEU A 13 10.02 -20.03 -37.28
N LEU A 14 11.20 -20.58 -37.59
CA LEU A 14 12.31 -19.75 -38.08
C LEU A 14 13.45 -20.55 -38.76
N CYS A 15 13.83 -20.03 -39.93
CA CYS A 15 15.13 -20.11 -40.61
C CYS A 15 15.51 -21.40 -41.39
N ALA A 16 15.55 -21.31 -42.73
CA ALA A 16 16.77 -20.87 -43.43
C ALA A 16 16.57 -20.79 -44.96
N CYS A 17 17.04 -19.69 -45.55
CA CYS A 17 17.47 -19.54 -46.95
C CYS A 17 18.39 -20.72 -47.36
N MET A 18 18.57 -21.14 -48.61
CA MET A 18 18.79 -20.41 -49.87
C MET A 18 19.07 -21.52 -50.93
N ILE A 19 18.62 -21.39 -52.18
CA ILE A 19 19.38 -21.69 -53.41
C ILE A 19 18.47 -21.35 -54.61
N MET A 20 19.08 -20.58 -55.52
CA MET A 20 18.53 -19.92 -56.70
C MET A 20 17.68 -20.80 -57.62
N LEU A 21 16.65 -20.19 -58.22
CA LEU A 21 16.36 -20.37 -59.64
C LEU A 21 15.68 -19.11 -60.20
N THR A 22 16.37 -18.51 -61.16
CA THR A 22 16.00 -17.36 -61.97
C THR A 22 14.91 -17.71 -62.99
N LEU A 23 14.02 -16.78 -63.30
CA LEU A 23 13.62 -16.30 -64.65
C LEU A 23 12.48 -15.26 -64.53
N PRO A 24 12.33 -14.34 -65.50
CA PRO A 24 11.95 -12.96 -65.27
C PRO A 24 10.44 -12.74 -65.35
N THR A 25 9.88 -12.02 -64.39
CA THR A 25 8.61 -11.33 -64.58
C THR A 25 8.92 -9.87 -64.85
N ALA A 26 8.48 -9.41 -66.02
CA ALA A 26 8.74 -8.10 -66.59
C ALA A 26 8.68 -6.98 -65.53
N ALA A 27 9.74 -6.17 -65.51
CA ALA A 27 9.68 -4.84 -64.94
C ALA A 27 8.58 -4.07 -65.70
N PHE A 28 7.37 -4.00 -65.12
CA PHE A 28 6.56 -2.82 -65.31
C PHE A 28 7.39 -1.69 -64.69
N ALA A 29 7.72 -0.66 -65.47
CA ALA A 29 8.31 0.55 -64.91
C ALA A 29 7.43 0.96 -63.72
N ALA A 30 8.01 1.04 -62.52
CA ALA A 30 7.29 1.52 -61.35
C ALA A 30 6.70 2.88 -61.73
N ALA A 31 5.41 3.13 -61.45
CA ALA A 31 4.87 4.44 -61.72
C ALA A 31 5.68 5.45 -60.91
N GLU A 32 6.23 6.45 -61.60
CA GLU A 32 6.98 7.53 -60.96
C GLU A 32 5.99 8.60 -60.55
N TYR A 33 6.10 9.07 -59.31
CA TYR A 33 5.32 10.19 -58.81
C TYR A 33 6.11 11.47 -59.06
N ASP A 34 5.41 12.55 -59.42
CA ASP A 34 6.03 13.88 -59.57
C ASP A 34 6.19 14.57 -58.22
N LEU A 35 6.86 13.86 -57.30
CA LEU A 35 7.19 14.26 -55.95
C LEU A 35 8.62 13.84 -55.62
N TRP A 36 9.40 14.80 -55.15
CA TRP A 36 10.78 14.58 -54.71
C TRP A 36 10.96 15.10 -53.28
N VAL A 37 11.65 14.32 -52.46
CA VAL A 37 12.08 14.73 -51.13
C VAL A 37 13.55 14.35 -50.96
N ASN A 38 14.37 15.27 -50.46
CA ASN A 38 15.79 15.01 -50.20
C ASN A 38 16.56 14.51 -51.44
N ASN A 39 16.26 15.09 -52.61
CA ASN A 39 16.76 14.69 -53.94
C ASN A 39 16.38 13.25 -54.37
N GLU A 40 15.39 12.63 -53.74
CA GLU A 40 14.88 11.31 -54.11
C GLU A 40 13.44 11.39 -54.64
N ARG A 41 13.20 10.82 -55.83
CA ARG A 41 11.87 10.73 -56.42
C ARG A 41 11.08 9.55 -55.85
N PHE A 42 9.80 9.76 -55.55
CA PHE A 42 8.89 8.69 -55.15
C PHE A 42 8.43 7.85 -56.34
N THR A 43 8.28 6.54 -56.14
CA THR A 43 7.74 5.60 -57.14
C THR A 43 6.88 4.54 -56.45
N ASP A 44 6.11 3.73 -57.19
CA ASP A 44 5.38 2.57 -56.61
C ASP A 44 6.27 1.62 -55.80
N GLY A 45 7.55 1.51 -56.16
CA GLY A 45 8.53 0.69 -55.44
C GLY A 45 9.24 1.42 -54.31
N LYS A 46 9.03 2.73 -54.16
CA LYS A 46 9.72 3.63 -53.23
C LYS A 46 8.75 4.70 -52.71
N LEU A 47 7.90 4.30 -51.77
CA LEU A 47 6.95 5.17 -51.07
C LEU A 47 7.51 5.76 -49.76
N SER A 48 8.80 5.52 -49.46
CA SER A 48 9.48 6.07 -48.30
C SER A 48 10.90 6.48 -48.64
N VAL A 49 11.28 7.67 -48.18
CA VAL A 49 12.61 8.26 -48.26
C VAL A 49 13.14 8.45 -46.85
N VAL A 50 14.39 8.08 -46.60
CA VAL A 50 15.06 8.32 -45.32
C VAL A 50 15.68 9.72 -45.37
N CYS A 51 15.33 10.55 -44.39
CA CYS A 51 15.75 11.95 -44.30
C CYS A 51 16.49 12.14 -42.97
N GLY A 52 17.82 11.98 -42.98
CA GLY A 52 18.62 12.00 -41.75
C GLY A 52 18.19 10.89 -40.78
N SER A 53 17.74 11.27 -39.58
CA SER A 53 17.24 10.34 -38.55
C SER A 53 15.76 9.95 -38.71
N GLY A 54 15.00 10.64 -39.55
CA GLY A 54 13.57 10.41 -39.76
C GLY A 54 13.23 9.95 -41.17
N THR A 55 11.94 10.05 -41.51
CA THR A 55 11.41 9.54 -42.78
C THR A 55 10.39 10.48 -43.40
N ALA A 56 10.40 10.54 -44.72
CA ALA A 56 9.30 11.06 -45.53
C ALA A 56 8.57 9.88 -46.18
N VAL A 57 7.26 9.77 -45.97
CA VAL A 57 6.43 8.66 -46.48
C VAL A 57 5.29 9.22 -47.32
N TYR A 58 5.23 8.83 -48.58
CA TYR A 58 4.17 9.25 -49.49
C TYR A 58 3.09 8.18 -49.61
N ASP A 59 1.84 8.57 -49.40
CA ASP A 59 0.65 7.76 -49.64
C ASP A 59 -0.10 8.27 -50.89
N PRO A 60 0.01 7.56 -52.02
CA PRO A 60 -0.67 7.93 -53.25
C PRO A 60 -2.19 7.86 -53.18
N ALA A 61 -2.77 7.05 -52.27
CA ALA A 61 -4.23 6.90 -52.17
C ALA A 61 -4.89 8.10 -51.48
N GLU A 62 -4.15 8.76 -50.59
CA GLU A 62 -4.60 9.93 -49.85
C GLU A 62 -4.00 11.25 -50.37
N ASN A 63 -3.14 11.19 -51.39
CA ASN A 63 -2.33 12.32 -51.86
C ASN A 63 -1.61 13.03 -50.71
N LYS A 64 -0.96 12.23 -49.85
CA LYS A 64 -0.43 12.69 -48.56
C LYS A 64 1.04 12.32 -48.36
N LEU A 65 1.87 13.32 -48.07
CA LEU A 65 3.26 13.14 -47.66
C LEU A 65 3.37 13.32 -46.14
N THR A 66 3.74 12.27 -45.42
CA THR A 66 4.00 12.35 -43.97
C THR A 66 5.48 12.57 -43.72
N LEU A 67 5.84 13.66 -43.05
CA LEU A 67 7.18 13.90 -42.52
C LEU A 67 7.20 13.50 -41.04
N ASN A 68 8.09 12.58 -40.65
CA ASN A 68 8.25 12.16 -39.27
C ASN A 68 9.71 12.25 -38.84
N ASP A 69 10.02 13.24 -37.99
CA ASP A 69 11.37 13.55 -37.51
C ASP A 69 12.41 13.72 -38.64
N ALA A 70 11.93 14.15 -39.82
CA ALA A 70 12.70 14.17 -41.05
C ALA A 70 13.68 15.33 -41.08
N THR A 71 14.95 15.06 -41.43
CA THR A 71 15.96 16.09 -41.70
C THR A 71 16.34 16.06 -43.18
N ILE A 72 15.92 17.07 -43.94
CA ILE A 72 16.12 17.21 -45.37
C ILE A 72 17.25 18.20 -45.60
N THR A 73 18.31 17.75 -46.29
CA THR A 73 19.53 18.55 -46.50
C THR A 73 20.02 18.53 -47.95
N GLN A 74 19.22 17.99 -48.88
CA GLN A 74 19.53 17.96 -50.30
C GLN A 74 18.30 18.37 -51.10
N GLY A 75 18.46 19.35 -51.98
CA GLY A 75 17.42 19.73 -52.93
C GLY A 75 17.47 18.92 -54.22
N TYR A 76 16.30 18.73 -54.82
CA TYR A 76 16.19 18.32 -56.21
C TYR A 76 16.33 19.55 -57.11
N GLU A 77 17.32 19.54 -58.01
CA GLU A 77 17.54 20.61 -59.00
C GLU A 77 16.51 20.45 -60.13
N TYR A 78 15.62 21.43 -60.26
CA TYR A 78 14.47 21.37 -61.18
C TYR A 78 14.58 22.33 -62.37
N SER A 79 15.60 23.20 -62.40
CA SER A 79 15.83 24.15 -63.50
C SER A 79 17.27 24.10 -64.03
N GLU A 80 17.45 24.44 -65.31
CA GLU A 80 18.79 24.62 -65.92
C GLU A 80 19.53 25.86 -65.38
N TYR A 81 18.84 26.71 -64.61
CA TYR A 81 19.38 27.92 -63.98
C TYR A 81 19.93 27.66 -62.57
N GLY A 82 19.85 26.41 -62.11
CA GLY A 82 20.35 26.00 -60.80
C GLY A 82 19.38 26.33 -59.67
N ASP A 83 18.07 26.19 -59.90
CA ASP A 83 17.04 26.26 -58.87
C ASP A 83 16.78 24.86 -58.29
N ALA A 84 16.76 24.74 -56.96
CA ALA A 84 16.57 23.46 -56.28
C ALA A 84 15.56 23.57 -55.13
N ALA A 85 14.87 22.48 -54.81
CA ALA A 85 13.96 22.41 -53.66
C ALA A 85 14.14 21.15 -52.81
N GLY A 86 14.14 21.30 -51.48
CA GLY A 86 14.20 20.17 -50.54
C GLY A 86 13.02 19.21 -50.67
N ILE A 87 11.83 19.79 -50.88
CA ILE A 87 10.60 19.10 -51.28
C ILE A 87 10.11 19.76 -52.57
N TYR A 88 10.12 19.03 -53.67
CA TYR A 88 9.62 19.50 -54.96
C TYR A 88 8.36 18.75 -55.36
N ILE A 89 7.30 19.49 -55.68
CA ILE A 89 5.94 18.97 -55.81
C ILE A 89 5.36 19.42 -57.15
N LYS A 90 4.88 18.48 -57.96
CA LYS A 90 4.02 18.76 -59.11
C LYS A 90 2.68 18.03 -59.04
N ILE A 91 2.32 17.60 -57.83
CA ILE A 91 1.05 16.93 -57.56
C ILE A 91 0.11 17.97 -56.96
N ASP A 92 -0.95 18.28 -57.70
CA ASP A 92 -1.98 19.22 -57.26
C ASP A 92 -2.73 18.67 -56.03
N GLY A 93 -3.01 19.55 -55.07
CA GLY A 93 -3.75 19.22 -53.84
C GLY A 93 -2.99 18.31 -52.85
N LEU A 94 -1.66 18.28 -52.89
CA LEU A 94 -0.86 17.46 -51.97
C LEU A 94 -1.07 17.94 -50.52
N THR A 95 -1.26 16.99 -49.59
CA THR A 95 -1.23 17.26 -48.15
C THR A 95 0.09 16.82 -47.53
N ILE A 96 0.82 17.72 -46.90
CA ILE A 96 2.00 17.41 -46.07
C ILE A 96 1.55 17.29 -44.61
N GLU A 97 1.65 16.11 -44.02
CA GLU A 97 1.38 15.85 -42.61
C GLU A 97 2.69 15.88 -41.79
N LEU A 98 2.79 16.80 -40.83
CA LEU A 98 3.93 16.94 -39.92
C LEU A 98 3.73 16.09 -38.66
N LYS A 99 4.71 15.24 -38.36
CA LYS A 99 4.84 14.47 -37.12
C LYS A 99 6.25 14.66 -36.55
N GLY A 100 6.34 14.81 -35.23
CA GLY A 100 7.62 15.04 -34.56
C GLY A 100 8.31 16.34 -35.00
N ASP A 101 9.64 16.39 -34.91
CA ASP A 101 10.46 17.57 -35.21
C ASP A 101 11.15 17.44 -36.56
N ASN A 102 10.69 18.19 -37.56
CA ASN A 102 11.18 18.13 -38.92
C ASN A 102 12.06 19.35 -39.23
N PHE A 103 13.10 19.15 -40.02
CA PHE A 103 14.09 20.16 -40.37
C PHE A 103 14.35 20.14 -41.88
N ILE A 104 14.32 21.32 -42.50
CA ILE A 104 14.82 21.53 -43.87
C ILE A 104 15.91 22.59 -43.80
N ASN A 105 17.15 22.21 -44.11
CA ASN A 105 18.29 23.12 -44.06
C ASN A 105 19.13 22.97 -45.33
N ASP A 106 19.61 24.09 -45.88
CA ASP A 106 20.60 24.19 -46.95
C ASP A 106 20.40 23.14 -48.07
N THR A 107 19.33 23.33 -48.83
CA THR A 107 18.92 22.44 -49.92
C THR A 107 19.73 22.65 -51.22
N ALA A 108 20.78 23.47 -51.19
CA ALA A 108 21.59 23.84 -52.35
C ALA A 108 22.64 22.76 -52.73
N PRO A 109 22.58 22.13 -53.92
CA PRO A 109 23.65 21.28 -54.40
C PRO A 109 24.82 22.12 -54.95
N GLY A 110 25.72 22.62 -54.10
CA GLY A 110 26.93 23.32 -54.56
C GLY A 110 26.68 24.73 -55.11
N SER A 111 27.18 25.07 -56.30
CA SER A 111 27.15 26.44 -56.86
C SER A 111 25.80 26.81 -57.51
N THR A 112 24.70 26.60 -56.81
CA THR A 112 23.35 26.98 -57.25
C THR A 112 23.01 28.43 -56.92
N ILE A 113 22.03 28.99 -57.65
CA ILE A 113 21.62 30.40 -57.52
C ILE A 113 20.43 30.52 -56.56
N THR A 114 19.45 29.60 -56.56
CA THR A 114 18.33 29.60 -55.59
C THR A 114 18.08 28.22 -54.94
N ALA A 115 17.59 28.22 -53.69
CA ALA A 115 17.32 26.99 -52.94
C ALA A 115 16.06 27.14 -52.06
N ASP A 116 14.97 26.52 -52.48
CA ASP A 116 13.69 26.52 -51.78
C ASP A 116 13.61 25.37 -50.77
N ALA A 117 12.86 25.55 -49.68
CA ALA A 117 12.59 24.43 -48.76
C ALA A 117 11.48 23.54 -49.32
N ILE A 118 10.35 24.14 -49.69
CA ILE A 118 9.21 23.49 -50.33
C ILE A 118 8.82 24.31 -51.56
N SER A 119 8.77 23.68 -52.73
CA SER A 119 8.40 24.36 -53.97
C SER A 119 7.41 23.54 -54.79
N THR A 120 6.33 24.19 -55.22
CA THR A 120 5.41 23.68 -56.24
C THR A 120 5.64 24.33 -57.60
N TYR A 121 6.78 25.01 -57.79
CA TYR A 121 7.03 25.80 -58.99
C TYR A 121 7.06 24.92 -60.23
N GLU A 122 6.09 25.14 -61.11
CA GLU A 122 6.03 24.51 -62.42
C GLU A 122 5.49 25.51 -63.43
N ILE A 123 6.10 25.54 -64.62
CA ILE A 123 5.65 26.34 -65.75
C ILE A 123 5.28 25.43 -66.91
N ASP A 124 4.19 25.78 -67.59
CA ASP A 124 3.80 25.13 -68.82
C ASP A 124 4.67 25.60 -70.01
N PRO A 125 4.57 24.96 -71.19
CA PRO A 125 5.34 25.36 -72.37
C PRO A 125 5.04 26.79 -72.89
N SER A 126 3.96 27.43 -72.42
CA SER A 126 3.60 28.82 -72.74
C SER A 126 4.17 29.84 -71.74
N TYR A 127 5.00 29.38 -70.79
CA TYR A 127 5.53 30.13 -69.66
C TYR A 127 4.45 30.58 -68.66
N ALA A 128 3.28 29.93 -68.66
CA ALA A 128 2.26 30.11 -67.64
C ALA A 128 2.56 29.22 -66.42
N CYS A 129 2.40 29.76 -65.21
CA CYS A 129 2.60 28.98 -64.00
C CYS A 129 1.46 27.97 -63.82
N ILE A 130 1.79 26.71 -63.53
CA ILE A 130 0.79 25.67 -63.25
C ILE A 130 0.38 25.76 -61.78
N ARG A 131 -0.92 25.85 -61.56
CA ARG A 131 -1.52 25.90 -60.23
C ARG A 131 -1.41 24.53 -59.55
N HIS A 132 -0.79 24.52 -58.36
CA HIS A 132 -0.74 23.37 -57.47
C HIS A 132 -1.13 23.82 -56.05
N ASP A 133 -2.29 23.40 -55.58
CA ASP A 133 -2.75 23.68 -54.23
C ASP A 133 -1.96 22.85 -53.21
N LEU A 134 -1.59 23.44 -52.08
CA LEU A 134 -0.79 22.80 -51.06
C LEU A 134 -1.46 22.93 -49.68
N THR A 135 -1.58 21.81 -48.98
CA THR A 135 -2.02 21.81 -47.58
C THR A 135 -0.89 21.28 -46.70
N VAL A 136 -0.54 22.00 -45.63
CA VAL A 136 0.35 21.52 -44.56
C VAL A 136 -0.47 21.40 -43.29
N VAL A 137 -0.48 20.21 -42.69
CA VAL A 137 -1.23 19.90 -41.48
C VAL A 137 -0.42 19.14 -40.45
N GLY A 138 -0.94 19.06 -39.23
CA GLY A 138 -0.48 18.12 -38.22
C GLY A 138 0.37 18.77 -37.13
N LEU A 139 0.32 18.16 -35.94
CA LEU A 139 0.84 18.72 -34.70
C LEU A 139 2.38 18.68 -34.57
N GLY A 140 3.09 18.23 -35.59
CA GLY A 140 4.55 18.26 -35.64
C GLY A 140 5.09 19.66 -35.91
N LYS A 141 6.36 19.87 -35.59
CA LYS A 141 7.09 21.09 -35.89
C LYS A 141 7.86 20.94 -37.20
N LEU A 142 7.92 22.01 -37.99
CA LEU A 142 8.81 22.13 -39.14
C LEU A 142 9.68 23.37 -38.99
N THR A 143 10.99 23.16 -38.90
CA THR A 143 11.99 24.22 -38.89
C THR A 143 12.62 24.31 -40.28
N ILE A 144 12.53 25.48 -40.90
CA ILE A 144 13.12 25.78 -42.20
C ILE A 144 14.25 26.79 -41.98
N ASP A 145 15.46 26.45 -42.41
CA ASP A 145 16.62 27.35 -42.42
C ASP A 145 17.23 27.37 -43.82
N VAL A 146 16.81 28.33 -44.65
CA VAL A 146 17.28 28.48 -46.03
C VAL A 146 18.11 29.76 -46.16
N ASN A 147 19.41 29.63 -45.90
CA ASN A 147 20.38 30.73 -45.87
C ASN A 147 21.29 30.76 -47.13
N ALA A 148 20.71 30.48 -48.30
CA ALA A 148 21.47 30.46 -49.55
C ALA A 148 21.99 31.88 -49.89
N GLN A 149 23.24 31.97 -50.35
CA GLN A 149 23.94 33.23 -50.60
C GLN A 149 23.25 34.15 -51.63
N TRP A 150 22.26 33.67 -52.41
CA TRP A 150 21.65 34.44 -53.51
C TRP A 150 20.16 34.12 -53.78
N TYR A 151 19.29 33.94 -52.76
CA TYR A 151 17.80 33.79 -52.78
C TYR A 151 17.27 32.37 -52.49
N GLY A 152 16.60 32.15 -51.34
CA GLY A 152 15.88 30.90 -51.05
C GLY A 152 14.53 31.14 -50.39
N TYR A 153 13.45 30.59 -50.96
CA TYR A 153 12.10 30.67 -50.39
C TYR A 153 11.89 29.58 -49.33
N GLY A 154 11.13 29.88 -48.27
CA GLY A 154 10.71 28.84 -47.32
C GLY A 154 9.68 27.92 -47.97
N ILE A 155 8.47 28.43 -48.17
CA ILE A 155 7.40 27.73 -48.89
C ILE A 155 7.03 28.54 -50.13
N TYR A 156 7.12 27.92 -51.30
CA TYR A 156 6.71 28.48 -52.58
C TYR A 156 5.55 27.67 -53.17
N CYS A 157 4.34 28.23 -53.13
CA CYS A 157 3.12 27.56 -53.59
C CYS A 157 2.45 28.34 -54.74
N THR A 158 2.19 27.67 -55.86
CA THR A 158 1.58 28.28 -57.06
C THR A 158 0.05 28.22 -57.04
N GLY A 159 -0.55 27.53 -56.08
CA GLY A 159 -1.99 27.49 -55.82
C GLY A 159 -2.37 28.05 -54.45
N ASP A 160 -3.52 27.61 -53.94
CA ASP A 160 -3.97 27.95 -52.59
C ASP A 160 -3.11 27.25 -51.55
N LEU A 161 -2.66 27.98 -50.53
CA LEU A 161 -1.88 27.44 -49.42
C LEU A 161 -2.73 27.36 -48.16
N THR A 162 -2.92 26.15 -47.63
CA THR A 162 -3.58 25.94 -46.34
C THR A 162 -2.59 25.44 -45.29
N LEU A 163 -2.50 26.12 -44.16
CA LEU A 163 -1.73 25.75 -42.98
C LEU A 163 -2.73 25.48 -41.85
N ASP A 164 -2.93 24.22 -41.44
CA ASP A 164 -3.88 23.85 -40.37
C ASP A 164 -3.22 23.02 -39.26
N LYS A 165 -3.21 23.56 -38.04
CA LYS A 165 -2.63 22.92 -36.83
C LYS A 165 -1.14 22.67 -36.91
N VAL A 166 -0.38 23.55 -37.55
CA VAL A 166 1.07 23.40 -37.72
C VAL A 166 1.87 24.32 -36.79
N THR A 167 3.09 23.91 -36.45
CA THR A 167 4.10 24.77 -35.84
C THR A 167 5.25 24.96 -36.84
N LEU A 168 5.47 26.18 -37.31
CA LEU A 168 6.50 26.51 -38.30
C LEU A 168 7.50 27.54 -37.75
N ASP A 169 8.79 27.22 -37.81
CA ASP A 169 9.87 28.18 -37.59
C ASP A 169 10.61 28.36 -38.92
N ILE A 170 10.52 29.53 -39.55
CA ILE A 170 11.09 29.77 -40.88
C ILE A 170 12.11 30.89 -40.81
N ALA A 171 13.38 30.55 -41.05
CA ALA A 171 14.45 31.49 -41.36
C ALA A 171 14.74 31.45 -42.87
N SER A 172 14.54 32.57 -43.58
CA SER A 172 14.76 32.62 -45.04
C SER A 172 15.59 33.82 -45.50
N SER A 173 16.46 33.58 -46.49
CA SER A 173 17.21 34.64 -47.18
C SER A 173 16.42 35.34 -48.29
N ALA A 174 15.29 34.76 -48.76
CA ALA A 174 14.29 35.40 -49.63
C ALA A 174 12.91 35.46 -48.93
N THR A 175 11.80 35.26 -49.66
CA THR A 175 10.47 35.30 -49.06
C THR A 175 10.18 34.04 -48.26
N ALA A 176 9.71 34.17 -47.01
CA ALA A 176 9.51 33.01 -46.15
C ALA A 176 8.33 32.15 -46.60
N ILE A 177 7.19 32.77 -46.92
CA ILE A 177 6.03 32.08 -47.50
C ILE A 177 5.50 32.85 -48.69
N TRP A 178 5.47 32.19 -49.83
CA TRP A 178 4.93 32.71 -51.08
C TRP A 178 3.77 31.85 -51.54
N THR A 179 2.65 32.49 -51.85
CA THR A 179 1.55 31.86 -52.58
C THR A 179 1.13 32.73 -53.77
N GLN A 180 0.71 32.11 -54.87
CA GLN A 180 0.13 32.84 -55.99
C GLN A 180 -1.35 33.21 -55.75
N TRP A 181 -2.08 32.42 -54.95
CA TRP A 181 -3.51 32.55 -54.71
C TRP A 181 -3.82 32.91 -53.25
N ASP A 182 -4.77 32.23 -52.60
CA ASP A 182 -5.20 32.53 -51.24
C ASP A 182 -4.42 31.71 -50.21
N MET A 183 -4.26 32.28 -49.03
CA MET A 183 -3.63 31.63 -47.88
C MET A 183 -4.63 31.49 -46.74
N ASN A 184 -4.81 30.27 -46.24
CA ASN A 184 -5.64 29.97 -45.08
C ASN A 184 -4.78 29.45 -43.93
N ILE A 185 -4.68 30.21 -42.84
CA ILE A 185 -3.89 29.86 -41.66
C ILE A 185 -4.85 29.59 -40.49
N LEU A 186 -4.95 28.33 -40.11
CA LEU A 186 -5.92 27.79 -39.17
C LEU A 186 -5.18 27.12 -38.00
N ASN A 187 -5.51 27.46 -36.75
CA ASN A 187 -5.02 26.74 -35.56
C ASN A 187 -3.49 26.59 -35.47
N SER A 188 -2.71 27.50 -36.07
CA SER A 188 -1.27 27.31 -36.29
C SER A 188 -0.43 28.31 -35.51
N ASP A 189 0.82 27.93 -35.21
CA ASP A 189 1.83 28.79 -34.61
C ASP A 189 3.00 28.96 -35.59
N ILE A 190 3.25 30.18 -36.05
CA ILE A 190 4.19 30.45 -37.14
C ILE A 190 5.14 31.58 -36.76
N ASP A 191 6.41 31.25 -36.61
CA ASP A 191 7.49 32.20 -36.41
C ASP A 191 8.32 32.34 -37.70
N ILE A 192 8.41 33.55 -38.22
CA ILE A 192 9.16 33.88 -39.44
C ILE A 192 10.26 34.89 -39.11
N GLU A 193 11.49 34.56 -39.48
CA GLU A 193 12.65 35.45 -39.47
C GLU A 193 13.18 35.62 -40.90
N VAL A 194 13.04 36.82 -41.46
CA VAL A 194 13.57 37.14 -42.79
C VAL A 194 14.95 37.78 -42.62
N LEU A 195 15.99 37.06 -43.07
CA LEU A 195 17.40 37.39 -42.81
C LEU A 195 17.92 38.48 -43.75
N THR A 196 17.65 38.33 -45.05
CA THR A 196 18.13 39.22 -46.13
C THR A 196 17.10 39.50 -47.23
N GLY A 197 15.89 38.92 -47.12
CA GLY A 197 14.94 38.72 -48.21
C GLY A 197 13.75 39.68 -48.25
N TYR A 198 13.05 39.71 -49.39
CA TYR A 198 12.00 40.70 -49.70
C TYR A 198 10.78 40.70 -48.75
N PHE A 199 10.12 39.56 -48.52
CA PHE A 199 8.84 39.52 -47.79
C PHE A 199 8.77 38.43 -46.73
N GLY A 200 8.02 38.64 -45.65
CA GLY A 200 7.67 37.54 -44.73
C GLY A 200 6.65 36.62 -45.38
N ILE A 201 5.46 37.15 -45.63
CA ILE A 201 4.43 36.48 -46.43
C ILE A 201 4.11 37.33 -47.66
N LEU A 202 4.09 36.69 -48.83
CA LEU A 202 3.68 37.31 -50.09
C LEU A 202 2.59 36.48 -50.75
N THR A 203 1.47 37.12 -51.05
CA THR A 203 0.55 36.62 -52.08
C THR A 203 0.85 37.39 -53.37
N ASN A 204 1.23 36.73 -54.47
CA ASN A 204 1.59 37.42 -55.71
C ASN A 204 0.97 36.81 -56.97
N ALA A 205 0.00 37.54 -57.52
CA ALA A 205 -0.63 37.28 -58.79
C ALA A 205 0.19 37.70 -60.05
N GLY A 206 1.26 38.48 -59.93
CA GLY A 206 1.80 39.33 -61.01
C GLY A 206 2.63 38.69 -62.14
N GLY A 207 2.53 37.40 -62.45
CA GLY A 207 3.47 36.73 -63.38
C GLY A 207 2.89 36.22 -64.69
N SER A 208 1.90 35.33 -64.64
CA SER A 208 1.38 34.64 -65.83
C SER A 208 0.10 33.85 -65.49
N ALA A 209 -1.00 34.56 -65.20
CA ALA A 209 -2.33 33.93 -65.15
C ALA A 209 -2.79 33.53 -66.56
N ALA A 210 -3.58 32.46 -66.63
CA ALA A 210 -4.31 32.15 -67.84
C ALA A 210 -5.35 33.25 -68.10
N ALA A 211 -5.65 33.53 -69.37
CA ALA A 211 -6.63 34.54 -69.73
C ALA A 211 -8.03 34.16 -69.17
N GLY A 212 -8.47 34.83 -68.11
CA GLY A 212 -9.79 34.63 -67.49
C GLY A 212 -9.80 34.42 -65.98
N ASP A 213 -8.64 34.29 -65.33
CA ASP A 213 -8.57 34.12 -63.87
C ASP A 213 -8.96 35.42 -63.14
N THR A 214 -9.90 35.32 -62.19
CA THR A 214 -10.34 36.42 -61.30
C THR A 214 -10.31 35.94 -59.85
N GLY A 215 -9.51 36.54 -58.98
CA GLY A 215 -9.41 36.16 -57.56
C GLY A 215 -7.97 36.15 -57.03
N GLY A 216 -7.77 35.61 -55.83
CA GLY A 216 -6.45 35.49 -55.20
C GLY A 216 -6.03 36.72 -54.38
N GLY A 217 -5.05 36.52 -53.49
CA GLY A 217 -4.49 37.59 -52.67
C GLY A 217 -5.22 37.82 -51.34
N ILE A 218 -5.96 36.82 -50.85
CA ILE A 218 -6.59 36.84 -49.53
C ILE A 218 -5.78 35.99 -48.56
N ILE A 219 -5.38 36.60 -47.43
CA ILE A 219 -4.84 35.86 -46.28
C ILE A 219 -5.91 35.82 -45.20
N THR A 220 -6.34 34.62 -44.82
CA THR A 220 -7.29 34.40 -43.73
C THR A 220 -6.58 33.77 -42.53
N VAL A 221 -6.64 34.43 -41.38
CA VAL A 221 -6.06 33.98 -40.11
C VAL A 221 -7.19 33.65 -39.14
N THR A 222 -7.24 32.41 -38.68
CA THR A 222 -8.24 31.95 -37.69
C THR A 222 -7.57 31.10 -36.63
N ASN A 223 -7.68 31.52 -35.37
CA ASN A 223 -7.15 30.82 -34.20
C ASN A 223 -5.65 30.51 -34.30
N SER A 224 -4.89 31.40 -34.93
CA SER A 224 -3.46 31.20 -35.19
C SER A 224 -2.63 32.35 -34.63
N ASP A 225 -1.46 32.03 -34.12
CA ASP A 225 -0.46 33.00 -33.68
C ASP A 225 0.68 33.03 -34.70
N ILE A 226 0.96 34.22 -35.24
CA ILE A 226 1.94 34.40 -36.32
C ILE A 226 2.84 35.56 -35.92
N ASN A 227 4.14 35.32 -35.83
CA ASN A 227 5.13 36.37 -35.62
C ASN A 227 6.05 36.47 -36.83
N ILE A 228 6.10 37.64 -37.45
CA ILE A 228 6.96 37.92 -38.59
C ILE A 228 7.98 38.98 -38.18
N ASN A 229 9.25 38.63 -38.20
CA ASN A 229 10.36 39.54 -38.02
C ASN A 229 11.13 39.71 -39.34
N ALA A 230 10.88 40.82 -40.03
CA ALA A 230 11.56 41.14 -41.27
C ALA A 230 12.67 42.17 -41.02
N THR A 231 13.94 41.71 -41.01
CA THR A 231 15.10 42.59 -40.87
C THR A 231 15.82 42.72 -42.21
N HIS A 232 15.92 43.94 -42.74
CA HIS A 232 16.54 44.20 -44.04
C HIS A 232 17.89 44.90 -43.91
N THR A 233 18.93 44.33 -44.53
CA THR A 233 20.14 45.08 -44.91
C THR A 233 19.85 45.90 -46.17
N PRO A 234 20.12 47.22 -46.21
CA PRO A 234 19.94 48.02 -47.43
C PRO A 234 20.77 47.45 -48.59
N ASP A 235 20.26 47.56 -49.81
CA ASP A 235 21.08 47.30 -51.01
C ASP A 235 22.25 48.30 -51.12
N GLU A 236 23.18 48.07 -52.06
CA GLU A 236 24.33 48.97 -52.31
C GLU A 236 23.91 50.41 -52.66
N ALA A 237 22.66 50.63 -53.09
CA ALA A 237 22.08 51.94 -53.39
C ALA A 237 21.33 52.58 -52.18
N GLY A 238 21.28 51.90 -51.04
CA GLY A 238 20.58 52.33 -49.83
C GLY A 238 19.06 52.25 -49.90
N GLN A 239 18.48 51.55 -50.88
CA GLN A 239 17.05 51.26 -50.95
C GLN A 239 16.75 49.95 -50.21
N SER A 240 15.74 49.98 -49.33
CA SER A 240 15.14 48.78 -48.74
C SER A 240 13.91 48.43 -49.57
N VAL A 241 13.86 47.22 -50.11
CA VAL A 241 12.72 46.69 -50.88
C VAL A 241 12.15 45.52 -50.11
N GLY A 242 11.08 45.73 -49.34
CA GLY A 242 10.40 44.63 -48.63
C GLY A 242 9.30 45.04 -47.64
N SER A 243 8.40 44.10 -47.33
CA SER A 243 7.35 44.24 -46.31
C SER A 243 7.14 42.94 -45.51
N ALA A 244 6.62 43.01 -44.29
CA ALA A 244 6.35 41.81 -43.50
C ALA A 244 5.25 40.95 -44.15
N ILE A 245 4.20 41.60 -44.66
CA ILE A 245 3.18 40.98 -45.52
C ILE A 245 3.02 41.81 -46.80
N SER A 246 2.82 41.14 -47.93
CA SER A 246 2.46 41.76 -49.20
C SER A 246 1.28 41.02 -49.86
N LEU A 247 0.29 41.78 -50.31
CA LEU A 247 -1.02 41.31 -50.76
C LEU A 247 -1.29 41.76 -52.22
N VAL A 248 -0.94 40.92 -53.18
CA VAL A 248 -1.10 41.21 -54.62
C VAL A 248 -2.06 40.18 -55.24
N GLY A 249 -3.18 40.64 -55.82
CA GLY A 249 -4.26 39.79 -56.35
C GLY A 249 -4.56 40.06 -57.83
N PHE A 250 -5.17 39.10 -58.55
CA PHE A 250 -5.47 39.23 -59.98
C PHE A 250 -6.69 40.16 -60.20
N ALA A 251 -6.46 41.47 -60.27
CA ALA A 251 -7.45 42.54 -60.51
C ALA A 251 -8.38 42.92 -59.34
N THR A 252 -8.16 42.39 -58.13
CA THR A 252 -8.82 42.82 -56.89
C THR A 252 -7.82 43.30 -55.86
N VAL A 253 -8.22 44.25 -55.01
CA VAL A 253 -7.41 44.68 -53.87
C VAL A 253 -7.26 43.49 -52.90
N GLY A 254 -6.01 43.06 -52.67
CA GLY A 254 -5.70 41.97 -51.74
C GLY A 254 -6.23 42.26 -50.32
N SER A 255 -6.56 41.20 -49.59
CA SER A 255 -7.26 41.31 -48.30
C SER A 255 -6.61 40.46 -47.20
N LEU A 256 -6.44 41.06 -46.02
CA LEU A 256 -6.11 40.34 -44.80
C LEU A 256 -7.37 40.23 -43.93
N VAL A 257 -7.78 39.00 -43.61
CA VAL A 257 -8.93 38.70 -42.76
C VAL A 257 -8.45 38.04 -41.49
N ILE A 258 -8.65 38.68 -40.33
CA ILE A 258 -8.33 38.11 -39.02
C ILE A 258 -9.65 37.78 -38.32
N ASN A 259 -9.94 36.48 -38.19
CA ASN A 259 -11.11 35.97 -37.49
C ASN A 259 -10.86 35.77 -35.99
N SER A 260 -9.66 35.32 -35.62
CA SER A 260 -9.19 35.13 -34.25
C SER A 260 -7.69 34.80 -34.25
N GLY A 261 -7.03 34.83 -33.08
CA GLY A 261 -5.59 34.65 -32.94
C GLY A 261 -4.82 35.96 -32.93
N LYS A 262 -3.48 35.89 -33.01
CA LYS A 262 -2.60 37.07 -32.95
C LYS A 262 -1.62 37.09 -34.13
N LEU A 263 -1.63 38.18 -34.89
CA LEU A 263 -0.62 38.46 -35.92
C LEU A 263 0.31 39.58 -35.42
N THR A 264 1.58 39.26 -35.20
CA THR A 264 2.63 40.21 -34.81
C THR A 264 3.57 40.47 -35.99
N LEU A 265 3.69 41.73 -36.41
CA LEU A 265 4.59 42.16 -37.47
C LEU A 265 5.68 43.05 -36.88
N ARG A 266 6.94 42.64 -37.00
CA ARG A 266 8.14 43.38 -36.59
C ARG A 266 8.99 43.67 -37.82
N SER A 267 9.38 44.92 -38.02
CA SER A 267 10.27 45.30 -39.12
C SER A 267 11.48 46.11 -38.65
N GLY A 268 12.69 45.68 -39.02
CA GLY A 268 13.95 46.39 -38.76
C GLY A 268 14.62 46.91 -40.03
N GLY A 269 14.75 48.24 -40.19
CA GLY A 269 15.35 48.87 -41.37
C GLY A 269 14.92 50.33 -41.60
N ASN A 270 15.46 50.98 -42.64
CA ASN A 270 15.28 52.42 -42.90
C ASN A 270 14.01 52.78 -43.70
N THR A 271 13.22 51.82 -44.17
CA THR A 271 11.89 52.03 -44.78
C THR A 271 11.27 50.65 -44.97
N ILE A 272 10.41 50.20 -44.06
CA ILE A 272 9.71 48.92 -44.21
C ILE A 272 8.24 49.13 -43.91
N GLU A 273 7.40 48.64 -44.81
CA GLU A 273 5.94 48.66 -44.71
C GLU A 273 5.49 47.35 -44.01
N GLY A 274 4.58 47.43 -43.02
CA GLY A 274 4.09 46.24 -42.32
C GLY A 274 3.22 45.35 -43.23
N ILE A 275 2.31 45.97 -43.98
CA ILE A 275 1.44 45.33 -44.96
C ILE A 275 1.44 46.23 -46.21
N ASN A 276 1.70 45.64 -47.37
CA ASN A 276 1.63 46.32 -48.68
C ASN A 276 0.67 45.57 -49.62
N GLY A 277 0.14 46.22 -50.66
CA GLY A 277 -0.66 45.56 -51.70
C GLY A 277 -0.54 46.22 -53.07
N GLU A 278 -1.23 45.70 -54.08
CA GLU A 278 -1.20 46.28 -55.44
C GLU A 278 -1.53 47.79 -55.43
N ASN A 279 -0.68 48.57 -56.11
CA ASN A 279 -0.77 50.04 -56.13
C ASN A 279 -0.82 50.70 -54.72
N ASN A 280 -0.23 50.06 -53.70
CA ASN A 280 -0.31 50.42 -52.28
C ASN A 280 -1.75 50.41 -51.70
N SER A 281 -2.60 49.46 -52.10
CA SER A 281 -3.92 49.29 -51.50
C SER A 281 -4.11 47.86 -51.00
N ALA A 282 -4.60 47.71 -49.76
CA ALA A 282 -4.95 46.44 -49.15
C ALA A 282 -6.17 46.65 -48.23
N ASN A 283 -7.05 45.65 -48.13
CA ASN A 283 -8.15 45.63 -47.16
C ASN A 283 -7.73 44.84 -45.92
N ILE A 284 -8.01 45.37 -44.73
CA ILE A 284 -7.82 44.65 -43.47
C ILE A 284 -9.19 44.52 -42.79
N ASN A 285 -9.68 43.28 -42.66
CA ASN A 285 -10.95 42.95 -42.02
C ASN A 285 -10.68 42.22 -40.69
N MET A 286 -11.15 42.78 -39.58
CA MET A 286 -11.01 42.16 -38.27
C MET A 286 -12.37 41.70 -37.74
N ASN A 287 -12.64 40.40 -37.85
CA ASN A 287 -13.83 39.74 -37.27
C ASN A 287 -13.56 39.28 -35.82
N GLY A 288 -12.29 39.23 -35.42
CA GLY A 288 -11.82 38.92 -34.07
C GLY A 288 -10.28 38.87 -34.01
N GLY A 289 -9.70 38.72 -32.82
CA GLY A 289 -8.24 38.57 -32.66
C GLY A 289 -7.47 39.89 -32.52
N VAL A 290 -6.14 39.81 -32.70
CA VAL A 290 -5.18 40.90 -32.47
C VAL A 290 -4.22 41.06 -33.64
N LEU A 291 -4.05 42.29 -34.14
CA LEU A 291 -2.96 42.68 -35.04
C LEU A 291 -2.02 43.62 -34.29
N ASP A 292 -0.78 43.21 -34.07
CA ASP A 292 0.28 43.97 -33.39
C ASP A 292 1.38 44.31 -34.39
N MET A 293 1.63 45.58 -34.65
CA MET A 293 2.63 46.05 -35.62
C MET A 293 3.67 46.94 -34.95
N GLU A 294 4.96 46.63 -35.16
CA GLU A 294 6.11 47.36 -34.63
C GLU A 294 7.11 47.68 -35.76
N SER A 295 7.44 48.98 -35.97
CA SER A 295 8.42 49.40 -36.98
C SER A 295 9.51 50.36 -36.46
N SER A 296 10.73 50.25 -37.01
CA SER A 296 11.83 51.22 -36.89
C SER A 296 11.83 52.18 -38.09
N ASN A 297 11.85 53.50 -37.89
CA ASN A 297 11.59 54.50 -38.94
C ASN A 297 12.88 55.12 -39.54
N LYS A 298 12.97 55.27 -40.86
CA LYS A 298 13.69 56.37 -41.56
C LYS A 298 12.80 56.91 -42.70
N ALA A 299 12.88 58.22 -42.91
CA ALA A 299 11.87 59.02 -43.60
C ALA A 299 11.88 58.90 -45.13
N GLY A 300 10.70 58.94 -45.77
CA GLY A 300 10.60 59.24 -47.20
C GLY A 300 9.31 58.89 -47.96
N GLY A 301 8.11 59.04 -47.37
CA GLY A 301 6.84 58.96 -48.13
C GLY A 301 5.75 58.16 -47.40
N ALA A 302 4.83 58.86 -46.74
CA ALA A 302 3.67 58.20 -46.13
C ALA A 302 2.71 57.71 -47.23
N LYS A 303 2.43 56.40 -47.27
CA LYS A 303 1.47 55.76 -48.18
C LYS A 303 0.27 55.27 -47.37
N ALA A 304 -0.93 55.35 -47.95
CA ALA A 304 -2.19 55.13 -47.23
C ALA A 304 -2.49 53.63 -47.00
N ILE A 305 -2.64 53.23 -45.74
CA ILE A 305 -3.21 51.92 -45.37
C ILE A 305 -4.72 52.14 -45.13
N ASN A 306 -5.59 51.58 -45.98
CA ASN A 306 -7.04 51.63 -45.80
C ASN A 306 -7.48 50.52 -44.83
N ILE A 307 -7.83 50.91 -43.60
CA ILE A 307 -8.36 49.99 -42.60
C ILE A 307 -9.89 50.14 -42.58
N ASN A 308 -10.61 49.16 -43.12
CA ASN A 308 -12.07 49.12 -43.07
C ASN A 308 -12.50 48.31 -41.86
N ALA A 309 -12.79 48.96 -40.74
CA ALA A 309 -13.39 48.29 -39.58
C ALA A 309 -14.35 49.23 -38.85
N GLU A 310 -15.57 48.76 -38.60
CA GLU A 310 -16.63 49.58 -38.01
C GLU A 310 -16.40 49.95 -36.54
N ASN A 311 -15.42 49.37 -35.83
CA ASN A 311 -15.08 49.73 -34.44
C ASN A 311 -13.63 49.36 -34.05
N ILE A 312 -12.64 50.21 -34.36
CA ILE A 312 -11.25 50.08 -33.88
C ILE A 312 -10.99 51.01 -32.70
N THR A 313 -10.40 50.48 -31.62
CA THR A 313 -9.87 51.29 -30.52
C THR A 313 -8.38 51.56 -30.78
N TYR A 314 -8.04 52.76 -31.24
CA TYR A 314 -6.65 53.18 -31.44
C TYR A 314 -5.98 53.46 -30.10
N THR A 315 -4.85 52.79 -29.81
CA THR A 315 -3.96 53.20 -28.72
C THR A 315 -2.73 53.90 -29.32
N ASN A 316 -2.75 55.23 -29.28
CA ASN A 316 -1.75 56.25 -29.66
C ASN A 316 -1.78 56.88 -31.07
N ASN A 317 -2.48 58.04 -31.08
CA ASN A 317 -2.23 59.34 -31.70
C ASN A 317 -2.33 59.54 -33.23
N THR A 318 -3.43 60.20 -33.58
CA THR A 318 -3.43 61.44 -34.37
C THR A 318 -2.27 62.37 -33.98
N GLY A 319 -1.37 62.66 -34.92
CA GLY A 319 -0.38 63.73 -34.77
C GLY A 319 0.59 63.76 -35.94
N VAL A 320 0.59 64.86 -36.69
CA VAL A 320 1.73 65.22 -37.54
C VAL A 320 2.98 65.27 -36.64
N VAL A 321 3.93 64.37 -36.85
CA VAL A 321 5.21 64.40 -36.13
C VAL A 321 6.19 65.26 -36.92
N SER A 322 6.27 66.55 -36.59
CA SER A 322 7.46 67.36 -36.87
C SER A 322 8.45 67.16 -35.73
N GLY A 323 9.43 66.27 -35.91
CA GLY A 323 10.47 65.96 -34.94
C GLY A 323 11.05 64.56 -35.16
N THR A 324 12.36 64.40 -34.96
CA THR A 324 13.12 63.15 -35.17
C THR A 324 12.46 61.94 -34.48
N PRO A 325 12.19 60.81 -35.16
CA PRO A 325 11.28 59.78 -34.65
C PRO A 325 11.98 58.63 -33.89
N SER A 326 11.34 58.17 -32.80
CA SER A 326 11.55 56.87 -32.13
C SER A 326 10.33 55.97 -32.44
N ALA A 327 10.50 54.63 -32.39
CA ALA A 327 9.59 53.58 -32.90
C ALA A 327 8.06 53.80 -32.73
N VAL A 328 7.27 53.31 -33.71
CA VAL A 328 5.79 53.35 -33.70
C VAL A 328 5.26 51.94 -33.45
N LYS A 329 4.40 51.78 -32.43
CA LYS A 329 3.65 50.55 -32.16
C LYS A 329 2.15 50.79 -32.37
N CYS A 330 1.49 49.93 -33.12
CA CYS A 330 0.04 49.95 -33.38
C CYS A 330 -0.56 48.60 -33.01
N VAL A 331 -1.57 48.60 -32.12
CA VAL A 331 -2.31 47.39 -31.73
C VAL A 331 -3.78 47.57 -32.08
N ILE A 332 -4.32 46.66 -32.89
CA ILE A 332 -5.74 46.60 -33.23
C ILE A 332 -6.32 45.32 -32.61
N SER A 333 -7.44 45.42 -31.89
CA SER A 333 -8.08 44.27 -31.23
C SER A 333 -9.60 44.28 -31.42
N HIS A 334 -10.18 43.11 -31.66
CA HIS A 334 -11.63 42.91 -31.78
C HIS A 334 -12.06 41.65 -31.01
N PRO A 335 -12.93 41.74 -29.98
CA PRO A 335 -13.37 40.56 -29.22
C PRO A 335 -14.46 39.78 -29.97
N SER A 336 -14.33 38.45 -30.06
CA SER A 336 -15.31 37.59 -30.75
C SER A 336 -16.67 37.52 -30.02
N PRO A 337 -17.82 37.39 -30.74
CA PRO A 337 -19.14 37.21 -30.12
C PRO A 337 -19.25 35.89 -29.33
N SER A 338 -19.83 35.93 -28.13
CA SER A 338 -20.04 34.76 -27.26
C SER A 338 -21.46 34.73 -26.66
N TYR A 339 -22.09 33.55 -26.71
CA TYR A 339 -23.47 33.29 -26.26
C TYR A 339 -23.46 32.16 -25.23
N ILE A 340 -23.11 32.48 -23.98
CA ILE A 340 -22.85 31.48 -22.94
C ILE A 340 -23.89 31.64 -21.82
N ILE A 341 -24.48 30.53 -21.40
CA ILE A 341 -25.35 30.48 -20.23
C ILE A 341 -24.76 29.59 -19.15
N THR A 342 -25.02 29.94 -17.90
CA THR A 342 -24.69 29.12 -16.73
C THR A 342 -25.94 28.90 -15.91
N LEU A 343 -26.07 27.71 -15.33
CA LEU A 343 -27.18 27.34 -14.46
C LEU A 343 -26.70 27.41 -13.01
N SER A 344 -27.55 27.88 -12.10
CA SER A 344 -27.28 27.77 -10.66
C SER A 344 -27.29 26.31 -10.17
N GLN A 345 -27.83 25.39 -10.99
CA GLN A 345 -27.78 23.95 -10.79
C GLN A 345 -27.29 23.29 -12.08
N SER A 346 -26.10 22.68 -12.05
CA SER A 346 -25.45 22.06 -13.22
C SER A 346 -25.16 20.57 -13.05
N GLU A 347 -25.36 20.03 -11.85
CA GLU A 347 -25.17 18.61 -11.52
C GLU A 347 -26.51 17.98 -11.10
N GLU A 348 -26.51 16.67 -10.81
CA GLU A 348 -27.70 15.98 -10.31
C GLU A 348 -28.29 16.68 -9.08
N TYR A 349 -29.61 16.86 -9.08
CA TYR A 349 -30.36 17.36 -7.93
C TYR A 349 -31.32 16.28 -7.42
N THR A 350 -31.12 15.86 -6.17
CA THR A 350 -31.98 14.89 -5.51
C THR A 350 -32.98 15.60 -4.59
N PHE A 351 -34.26 15.48 -4.87
CA PHE A 351 -35.32 15.93 -3.97
C PHE A 351 -35.35 15.08 -2.69
N THR A 352 -35.76 15.69 -1.58
CA THR A 352 -35.91 14.97 -0.31
C THR A 352 -36.93 13.85 -0.46
N ALA A 353 -36.50 12.61 -0.21
CA ALA A 353 -37.36 11.44 -0.32
C ALA A 353 -38.64 11.56 0.52
N LYS A 354 -39.73 11.00 0.03
CA LYS A 354 -41.03 10.97 0.70
C LYS A 354 -41.49 9.55 0.97
N THR A 355 -42.52 9.41 1.78
CA THR A 355 -43.26 8.15 1.96
C THR A 355 -44.52 8.23 1.12
N GLU A 356 -44.90 7.14 0.48
CA GLU A 356 -46.14 7.01 -0.30
C GLU A 356 -47.34 7.60 0.46
N GLY A 357 -48.15 8.41 -0.24
CA GLY A 357 -49.23 9.20 0.37
C GLY A 357 -48.80 10.57 0.92
N TYR A 358 -47.67 11.13 0.45
CA TYR A 358 -47.22 12.47 0.83
C TYR A 358 -48.09 13.60 0.25
N GLU A 359 -48.27 14.65 1.04
CA GLU A 359 -49.04 15.84 0.68
C GLU A 359 -48.18 16.91 0.00
N ALA A 360 -48.81 17.77 -0.82
CA ALA A 360 -48.15 18.84 -1.57
C ALA A 360 -47.34 19.80 -0.68
N SER A 361 -47.81 20.09 0.54
CA SER A 361 -47.10 20.96 1.50
C SER A 361 -45.75 20.40 1.95
N GLY A 362 -45.48 19.12 1.71
CA GLY A 362 -44.20 18.49 2.00
C GLY A 362 -43.15 18.65 0.90
N LEU A 363 -43.51 19.16 -0.28
CA LEU A 363 -42.60 19.32 -1.41
C LEU A 363 -41.99 20.72 -1.44
N THR A 364 -40.68 20.79 -1.69
CA THR A 364 -39.96 22.04 -1.93
C THR A 364 -39.57 22.09 -3.39
N ALA A 365 -40.00 23.13 -4.12
CA ALA A 365 -39.59 23.34 -5.51
C ALA A 365 -38.12 23.74 -5.60
N LEU A 366 -37.40 23.18 -6.56
CA LEU A 366 -36.05 23.61 -6.91
C LEU A 366 -36.15 24.88 -7.76
N SER A 367 -35.49 25.95 -7.34
CA SER A 367 -35.35 27.19 -8.12
C SER A 367 -34.01 27.19 -8.85
N VAL A 368 -34.03 27.35 -10.17
CA VAL A 368 -32.83 27.37 -11.01
C VAL A 368 -32.74 28.72 -11.72
N MET A 369 -31.61 29.41 -11.54
CA MET A 369 -31.28 30.64 -12.26
C MET A 369 -30.44 30.31 -13.48
N VAL A 370 -30.83 30.88 -14.62
CA VAL A 370 -30.09 30.87 -15.89
C VAL A 370 -29.45 32.24 -16.06
N THR A 371 -28.12 32.30 -16.02
CA THR A 371 -27.35 33.55 -16.11
C THR A 371 -26.63 33.62 -17.46
N ASN A 372 -26.78 34.74 -18.17
CA ASN A 372 -26.01 35.00 -19.40
C ASN A 372 -24.61 35.51 -19.06
N THR A 373 -23.60 34.67 -19.30
CA THR A 373 -22.17 34.97 -19.11
C THR A 373 -21.44 35.23 -20.42
N GLY A 374 -22.15 35.19 -21.56
CA GLY A 374 -21.63 35.62 -22.85
C GLY A 374 -21.53 37.15 -22.97
N ASN A 375 -21.01 37.64 -24.10
CA ASN A 375 -20.96 39.07 -24.41
C ASN A 375 -22.10 39.54 -25.34
N GLN A 376 -22.95 38.61 -25.80
CA GLN A 376 -24.17 38.89 -26.56
C GLN A 376 -25.44 38.43 -25.82
N SER A 377 -26.58 38.99 -26.21
CA SER A 377 -27.89 38.54 -25.69
C SER A 377 -28.20 37.12 -26.15
N THR A 378 -28.78 36.31 -25.26
CA THR A 378 -28.98 34.87 -25.51
C THR A 378 -30.00 34.55 -26.60
N GLY A 379 -30.97 35.45 -26.88
CA GLY A 379 -32.19 35.10 -27.61
C GLY A 379 -33.12 34.25 -26.73
N ALA A 380 -34.35 33.98 -27.18
CA ALA A 380 -35.29 33.18 -26.40
C ALA A 380 -34.74 31.77 -26.10
N LEU A 381 -34.96 31.28 -24.88
CA LEU A 381 -34.52 29.97 -24.40
C LEU A 381 -35.72 29.09 -24.08
N ASN A 382 -35.55 27.79 -24.26
CA ASN A 382 -36.52 26.77 -23.89
C ASN A 382 -35.97 25.91 -22.76
N VAL A 383 -36.83 25.56 -21.80
CA VAL A 383 -36.51 24.63 -20.72
C VAL A 383 -37.43 23.41 -20.87
N ALA A 384 -36.84 22.23 -20.99
CA ALA A 384 -37.57 21.00 -21.24
C ALA A 384 -37.16 19.90 -20.25
N LEU A 385 -38.13 19.08 -19.85
CA LEU A 385 -37.93 17.81 -19.17
C LEU A 385 -37.84 16.68 -20.19
N SER A 386 -37.00 15.69 -19.92
CA SER A 386 -36.84 14.47 -20.72
C SER A 386 -36.43 13.31 -19.83
N GLY A 387 -36.57 12.07 -20.30
CA GLY A 387 -36.33 10.86 -19.49
C GLY A 387 -37.59 10.01 -19.32
N ALA A 388 -37.45 8.85 -18.68
CA ALA A 388 -38.55 7.90 -18.50
C ALA A 388 -39.63 8.44 -17.57
N ASP A 389 -39.23 9.18 -16.52
CA ASP A 389 -40.12 9.69 -15.48
C ASP A 389 -40.32 11.21 -15.62
N ALA A 390 -40.17 11.76 -16.84
CA ALA A 390 -40.28 13.20 -17.07
C ALA A 390 -41.67 13.75 -16.70
N ASP A 391 -42.72 12.96 -16.93
CA ASP A 391 -44.11 13.32 -16.60
C ASP A 391 -44.37 13.29 -15.08
N ASP A 392 -43.44 12.77 -14.28
CA ASP A 392 -43.50 12.76 -12.81
C ASP A 392 -42.89 14.02 -12.18
N PHE A 393 -42.47 15.00 -12.98
CA PHE A 393 -42.00 16.32 -12.56
C PHE A 393 -42.78 17.43 -13.26
N ILE A 394 -42.93 18.56 -12.59
CA ILE A 394 -43.61 19.76 -13.10
C ILE A 394 -42.58 20.89 -13.23
N LEU A 395 -42.49 21.50 -14.42
CA LEU A 395 -41.75 22.75 -14.66
C LEU A 395 -42.68 23.96 -14.57
N PHE A 396 -42.19 25.05 -13.98
CA PHE A 396 -42.86 26.37 -13.97
C PHE A 396 -41.96 27.43 -14.60
N GLU A 397 -42.58 28.41 -15.27
CA GLU A 397 -41.95 29.55 -15.95
C GLU A 397 -41.15 29.18 -17.23
N THR A 398 -41.83 28.57 -18.22
CA THR A 398 -41.25 28.26 -19.53
C THR A 398 -42.16 28.74 -20.68
N PRO A 399 -41.62 29.18 -21.83
CA PRO A 399 -40.20 29.40 -22.17
C PRO A 399 -39.63 30.68 -21.53
N LEU A 400 -38.30 30.81 -21.51
CA LEU A 400 -37.62 32.02 -21.02
C LEU A 400 -37.39 33.02 -22.18
N SER A 401 -37.63 34.30 -21.93
CA SER A 401 -37.31 35.38 -22.89
C SER A 401 -35.79 35.53 -23.07
N SER A 402 -35.37 36.32 -24.06
CA SER A 402 -33.96 36.69 -24.21
C SER A 402 -33.41 37.30 -22.93
N ILE A 403 -32.25 36.82 -22.51
CA ILE A 403 -31.50 37.30 -21.33
C ILE A 403 -30.36 38.19 -21.83
N ASP A 404 -30.37 39.46 -21.43
CA ASP A 404 -29.32 40.43 -21.74
C ASP A 404 -27.98 40.06 -21.09
N THR A 405 -26.89 40.62 -21.60
CA THR A 405 -25.52 40.37 -21.10
C THR A 405 -25.43 40.68 -19.59
N GLY A 406 -25.01 39.69 -18.80
CA GLY A 406 -24.88 39.80 -17.34
C GLY A 406 -26.19 39.70 -16.55
N ALA A 407 -27.34 39.55 -17.22
CA ALA A 407 -28.64 39.35 -16.56
C ALA A 407 -28.91 37.85 -16.30
N ALA A 408 -29.95 37.57 -15.51
CA ALA A 408 -30.40 36.22 -15.22
C ALA A 408 -31.93 36.11 -15.22
N ALA A 409 -32.45 34.94 -15.57
CA ALA A 409 -33.86 34.57 -15.49
C ALA A 409 -34.01 33.21 -14.79
N GLY A 410 -35.10 33.00 -14.05
CA GLY A 410 -35.32 31.78 -13.28
C GLY A 410 -36.40 30.89 -13.87
N PHE A 411 -36.37 29.61 -13.49
CA PHE A 411 -37.50 28.68 -13.59
C PHE A 411 -37.51 27.79 -12.34
N THR A 412 -38.62 27.09 -12.10
CA THR A 412 -38.68 26.12 -10.98
C THR A 412 -39.14 24.74 -11.43
N VAL A 413 -38.71 23.71 -10.71
CA VAL A 413 -39.09 22.31 -10.95
C VAL A 413 -39.43 21.59 -9.65
N THR A 414 -40.46 20.75 -9.64
CA THR A 414 -40.89 19.98 -8.46
C THR A 414 -41.42 18.60 -8.86
N PRO A 415 -41.30 17.55 -8.03
CA PRO A 415 -41.95 16.26 -8.29
C PRO A 415 -43.49 16.37 -8.23
N ASN A 416 -44.18 15.48 -8.93
CA ASN A 416 -45.63 15.34 -8.83
C ASN A 416 -46.06 14.85 -7.44
N ILE A 417 -47.34 15.04 -7.11
CA ILE A 417 -47.99 14.43 -5.93
C ILE A 417 -48.62 13.09 -6.30
N GLY A 418 -48.75 12.19 -5.33
CA GLY A 418 -49.44 10.90 -5.52
C GLY A 418 -48.63 9.83 -6.24
N LEU A 419 -47.31 9.98 -6.34
CA LEU A 419 -46.43 8.93 -6.85
C LEU A 419 -46.39 7.74 -5.88
N GLY A 420 -46.44 6.53 -6.44
CA GLY A 420 -46.28 5.29 -5.67
C GLY A 420 -44.83 5.08 -5.22
N ALA A 421 -44.57 4.01 -4.46
CA ALA A 421 -43.21 3.70 -4.04
C ALA A 421 -42.31 3.40 -5.26
N GLY A 422 -41.16 4.07 -5.34
CA GLY A 422 -40.24 4.00 -6.47
C GLY A 422 -39.20 5.12 -6.50
N THR A 423 -38.31 5.06 -7.48
CA THR A 423 -37.34 6.12 -7.78
C THR A 423 -37.63 6.67 -9.16
N TYR A 424 -37.78 8.00 -9.24
CA TYR A 424 -38.18 8.75 -10.41
C TYR A 424 -37.04 9.66 -10.84
N THR A 425 -36.69 9.63 -12.13
CA THR A 425 -35.56 10.38 -12.70
C THR A 425 -35.95 11.12 -13.99
N ALA A 426 -35.50 12.38 -14.10
CA ALA A 426 -35.69 13.20 -15.29
C ALA A 426 -34.47 14.08 -15.56
N THR A 427 -34.30 14.54 -16.79
CA THR A 427 -33.25 15.48 -17.19
C THR A 427 -33.89 16.79 -17.59
N VAL A 428 -33.44 17.88 -16.96
CA VAL A 428 -33.79 19.25 -17.33
C VAL A 428 -32.76 19.76 -18.32
N THR A 429 -33.21 20.25 -19.46
CA THR A 429 -32.35 20.85 -20.49
C THR A 429 -32.78 22.28 -20.77
N VAL A 430 -31.86 23.22 -20.61
CA VAL A 430 -32.01 24.62 -21.02
C VAL A 430 -31.25 24.82 -22.33
N GLY A 431 -31.98 25.07 -23.41
CA GLY A 431 -31.42 25.23 -24.74
C GLY A 431 -32.05 26.36 -25.51
N LYS A 432 -31.65 26.53 -26.76
CA LYS A 432 -32.24 27.53 -27.66
C LYS A 432 -33.73 27.25 -27.90
N ALA A 433 -34.56 28.29 -27.83
CA ALA A 433 -35.95 28.18 -28.27
C ALA A 433 -36.03 28.05 -29.79
N THR A 434 -37.15 27.53 -30.29
CA THR A 434 -37.43 27.46 -31.74
C THR A 434 -37.36 28.86 -32.35
N GLY A 435 -36.49 29.05 -33.35
CA GLY A 435 -36.26 30.33 -34.03
C GLY A 435 -35.06 31.13 -33.52
N ASN A 436 -34.40 30.71 -32.44
CA ASN A 436 -33.13 31.31 -31.99
C ASN A 436 -31.94 30.74 -32.79
N THR A 437 -31.23 31.59 -33.52
CA THR A 437 -30.08 31.24 -34.37
C THR A 437 -28.72 31.44 -33.72
N ASN A 438 -28.68 31.90 -32.46
CA ASN A 438 -27.43 32.13 -31.74
C ASN A 438 -26.68 30.81 -31.50
N ALA A 439 -25.34 30.87 -31.53
CA ALA A 439 -24.46 29.71 -31.30
C ALA A 439 -24.35 29.39 -29.79
N LEU A 440 -25.48 29.09 -29.16
CA LEU A 440 -25.60 28.77 -27.73
C LEU A 440 -25.59 27.26 -27.50
N THR A 441 -24.72 26.81 -26.61
CA THR A 441 -24.65 25.40 -26.17
C THR A 441 -25.67 25.14 -25.06
N ALA A 442 -26.50 24.12 -25.22
CA ALA A 442 -27.49 23.74 -24.21
C ALA A 442 -26.81 23.27 -22.92
N GLN A 443 -27.42 23.58 -21.78
CA GLN A 443 -26.99 23.13 -20.46
C GLN A 443 -28.05 22.17 -19.90
N SER A 444 -27.62 21.12 -19.21
CA SER A 444 -28.54 20.12 -18.68
C SER A 444 -28.07 19.57 -17.33
N PHE A 445 -29.02 19.16 -16.51
CA PHE A 445 -28.76 18.45 -15.24
C PHE A 445 -29.87 17.44 -14.97
N THR A 446 -29.60 16.46 -14.12
CA THR A 446 -30.54 15.38 -13.78
C THR A 446 -31.28 15.67 -12.47
N LEU A 447 -32.49 15.15 -12.37
CA LEU A 447 -33.34 15.16 -11.19
C LEU A 447 -33.53 13.74 -10.72
N SER A 448 -33.59 13.56 -9.40
CA SER A 448 -33.91 12.29 -8.75
C SER A 448 -34.87 12.51 -7.60
N PHE A 449 -35.92 11.69 -7.51
CA PHE A 449 -36.88 11.71 -6.42
C PHE A 449 -37.26 10.29 -6.02
N THR A 450 -37.20 9.98 -4.73
CA THR A 450 -37.54 8.67 -4.18
C THR A 450 -38.78 8.74 -3.31
N VAL A 451 -39.73 7.85 -3.57
CA VAL A 451 -40.89 7.59 -2.72
C VAL A 451 -40.72 6.20 -2.11
N ASN A 452 -40.67 6.16 -0.78
CA ASN A 452 -40.55 4.93 0.00
C ASN A 452 -41.95 4.33 0.26
N GLU A 453 -42.03 3.01 0.35
CA GLU A 453 -43.25 2.31 0.80
C GLU A 453 -43.68 2.76 2.21
N ALA A 454 -44.99 2.74 2.47
CA ALA A 454 -45.53 3.00 3.80
C ALA A 454 -45.25 1.83 4.76
N LEU A 455 -44.71 2.13 5.96
CA LEU A 455 -44.38 1.11 6.96
C LEU A 455 -45.63 0.46 7.56
N THR A 456 -45.63 -0.86 7.68
CA THR A 456 -46.70 -1.61 8.37
C THR A 456 -46.53 -1.48 9.89
N LYS A 457 -47.57 -1.04 10.62
CA LYS A 457 -47.51 -0.92 12.09
C LYS A 457 -47.51 -2.30 12.76
N LEU A 458 -46.56 -2.55 13.68
CA LEU A 458 -46.52 -3.81 14.43
C LEU A 458 -47.75 -3.97 15.34
N ALA A 459 -48.22 -5.21 15.46
CA ALA A 459 -49.34 -5.52 16.35
C ALA A 459 -48.96 -5.34 17.83
N THR A 460 -49.95 -5.03 18.67
CA THR A 460 -49.76 -4.91 20.10
C THR A 460 -49.53 -6.28 20.76
N PRO A 461 -48.52 -6.44 21.62
CA PRO A 461 -48.31 -7.68 22.38
C PRO A 461 -49.53 -8.07 23.22
N THR A 462 -49.86 -9.37 23.24
CA THR A 462 -51.02 -9.93 23.95
C THR A 462 -50.59 -11.01 24.95
N ASN A 463 -51.53 -11.46 25.80
CA ASN A 463 -51.33 -12.55 26.78
C ASN A 463 -50.24 -12.25 27.82
N LEU A 464 -50.31 -11.06 28.43
CA LEU A 464 -49.36 -10.63 29.45
C LEU A 464 -49.58 -11.40 30.76
N ALA A 465 -48.57 -12.16 31.20
CA ALA A 465 -48.65 -12.98 32.41
C ALA A 465 -47.41 -12.85 33.30
N TRP A 466 -47.62 -13.02 34.61
CA TRP A 466 -46.57 -13.14 35.62
C TRP A 466 -46.27 -14.62 35.92
N GLY A 467 -44.99 -14.94 36.10
CA GLY A 467 -44.54 -16.26 36.57
C GLY A 467 -44.86 -16.49 38.05
N SER A 468 -44.93 -17.77 38.44
CA SER A 468 -45.21 -18.24 39.80
C SER A 468 -44.06 -19.10 40.34
N GLY A 469 -44.00 -19.29 41.66
CA GLY A 469 -42.97 -20.12 42.31
C GLY A 469 -41.56 -19.57 42.07
N GLU A 470 -40.65 -20.40 41.57
CA GLU A 470 -39.28 -20.00 41.23
C GLU A 470 -39.21 -18.93 40.11
N ALA A 471 -40.27 -18.80 39.29
CA ALA A 471 -40.38 -17.79 38.25
C ALA A 471 -41.09 -16.50 38.71
N ALA A 472 -41.36 -16.34 40.00
CA ALA A 472 -42.02 -15.15 40.55
C ALA A 472 -41.27 -13.86 40.18
N GLY A 473 -42.01 -12.83 39.73
CA GLY A 473 -41.42 -11.59 39.19
C GLY A 473 -40.92 -11.68 37.75
N THR A 474 -41.16 -12.79 37.05
CA THR A 474 -40.94 -12.92 35.60
C THR A 474 -42.19 -12.53 34.83
N MET A 475 -42.03 -11.68 33.82
CA MET A 475 -43.10 -11.24 32.92
C MET A 475 -42.99 -11.99 31.59
N SER A 476 -44.12 -12.29 30.95
CA SER A 476 -44.18 -12.97 29.65
C SER A 476 -45.33 -12.46 28.79
N TRP A 477 -45.20 -12.57 27.46
CA TRP A 477 -46.19 -12.15 26.45
C TRP A 477 -46.06 -12.97 25.15
N ASN A 478 -47.03 -12.87 24.24
CA ASN A 478 -46.97 -13.53 22.94
C ASN A 478 -46.00 -12.83 21.96
N ALA A 479 -45.33 -13.61 21.12
CA ALA A 479 -44.46 -13.07 20.07
C ALA A 479 -45.26 -12.30 19.01
N VAL A 480 -44.77 -11.13 18.60
CA VAL A 480 -45.27 -10.32 17.49
C VAL A 480 -44.30 -10.45 16.31
N PRO A 481 -44.72 -10.98 15.14
CA PRO A 481 -43.88 -11.07 13.95
C PRO A 481 -43.32 -9.71 13.52
N GLY A 482 -42.06 -9.66 13.08
CA GLY A 482 -41.39 -8.41 12.68
C GLY A 482 -40.75 -7.61 13.82
N THR A 483 -40.86 -8.08 15.07
CA THR A 483 -40.29 -7.43 16.25
C THR A 483 -38.82 -7.77 16.43
N ALA A 484 -37.98 -6.76 16.66
CA ALA A 484 -36.59 -6.93 17.07
C ALA A 484 -36.44 -6.96 18.60
N PHE A 485 -37.20 -6.12 19.30
CA PHE A 485 -37.22 -6.08 20.76
C PHE A 485 -38.55 -5.53 21.28
N TYR A 486 -38.84 -5.83 22.54
CA TYR A 486 -40.01 -5.37 23.25
C TYR A 486 -39.62 -4.30 24.27
N GLY A 487 -40.33 -3.18 24.29
CA GLY A 487 -40.25 -2.19 25.37
C GLY A 487 -41.20 -2.60 26.50
N ILE A 488 -40.73 -2.57 27.74
CA ILE A 488 -41.43 -3.09 28.92
C ILE A 488 -41.49 -1.98 29.96
N TYR A 489 -42.72 -1.67 30.39
CA TYR A 489 -43.03 -0.60 31.33
C TYR A 489 -43.62 -1.22 32.58
N LEU A 490 -42.94 -1.05 33.72
CA LEU A 490 -43.33 -1.61 35.01
C LEU A 490 -43.94 -0.52 35.89
N TYR A 491 -45.11 -0.80 36.43
CA TYR A 491 -45.90 0.11 37.27
C TYR A 491 -46.07 -0.48 38.68
N LYS A 492 -46.22 0.39 39.68
CA LYS A 492 -46.43 0.01 41.08
C LYS A 492 -47.68 0.67 41.64
N ASN A 493 -48.56 -0.13 42.25
CA ASN A 493 -49.81 0.26 42.91
C ASN A 493 -50.85 0.98 42.01
N GLY A 494 -50.62 1.01 40.70
CA GLY A 494 -51.52 1.53 39.68
C GLY A 494 -50.99 1.27 38.27
N THR A 495 -51.60 1.87 37.25
CA THR A 495 -51.30 1.62 35.82
C THR A 495 -51.26 2.88 34.95
N THR A 496 -51.28 4.07 35.57
CA THR A 496 -51.12 5.36 34.88
C THR A 496 -49.63 5.68 34.71
N ASP A 497 -49.30 6.70 33.93
CA ASP A 497 -47.91 7.09 33.71
C ASP A 497 -47.23 7.59 35.00
N ASP A 498 -47.99 8.12 35.96
CA ASP A 498 -47.50 8.53 37.28
C ASP A 498 -47.09 7.32 38.16
N ASP A 499 -47.66 6.14 37.89
CA ASP A 499 -47.36 4.90 38.60
C ASP A 499 -46.14 4.16 38.04
N LEU A 500 -45.54 4.68 36.95
CA LEU A 500 -44.40 4.05 36.27
C LEU A 500 -43.17 4.08 37.17
N VAL A 501 -42.64 2.90 37.48
CA VAL A 501 -41.47 2.76 38.35
C VAL A 501 -40.23 2.24 37.62
N SER A 502 -40.38 1.65 36.44
CA SER A 502 -39.22 1.21 35.64
C SER A 502 -39.58 1.06 34.17
N TYR A 503 -38.61 1.32 33.31
CA TYR A 503 -38.66 1.03 31.88
C TYR A 503 -37.44 0.18 31.50
N THR A 504 -37.64 -0.83 30.65
CA THR A 504 -36.57 -1.70 30.16
C THR A 504 -36.97 -2.34 28.84
N SER A 505 -36.09 -3.14 28.23
CA SER A 505 -36.40 -3.87 27.00
C SER A 505 -36.00 -5.35 27.05
N SER A 506 -36.61 -6.19 26.21
CA SER A 506 -36.23 -7.61 26.02
C SER A 506 -36.22 -7.97 24.54
N ASN A 507 -35.24 -8.74 24.11
CA ASN A 507 -35.22 -9.36 22.77
C ASN A 507 -35.95 -10.72 22.72
N THR A 508 -36.50 -11.17 23.85
CA THR A 508 -37.31 -12.38 23.96
C THR A 508 -38.72 -12.04 24.41
N THR A 509 -39.61 -13.02 24.44
CA THR A 509 -40.99 -12.89 24.91
C THR A 509 -41.16 -13.01 26.43
N SER A 510 -40.06 -12.94 27.18
CA SER A 510 -40.09 -12.92 28.64
C SER A 510 -38.98 -12.05 29.21
N LYS A 511 -39.15 -11.60 30.45
CA LYS A 511 -38.10 -10.91 31.22
C LYS A 511 -38.37 -10.99 32.72
N SER A 512 -37.35 -11.36 33.50
CA SER A 512 -37.42 -11.25 34.95
C SER A 512 -37.01 -9.87 35.44
N LEU A 513 -37.83 -9.31 36.33
CA LEU A 513 -37.55 -8.07 37.08
C LEU A 513 -37.65 -8.31 38.60
N ALA A 514 -37.48 -9.55 39.06
CA ALA A 514 -37.62 -9.92 40.47
C ALA A 514 -36.78 -9.02 41.39
N SER A 515 -35.49 -8.81 41.07
CA SER A 515 -34.60 -7.95 41.87
C SER A 515 -35.03 -6.47 41.85
N SER A 516 -35.52 -5.97 40.71
CA SER A 516 -36.00 -4.59 40.58
C SER A 516 -37.29 -4.36 41.35
N ILE A 517 -38.17 -5.37 41.40
CA ILE A 517 -39.38 -5.35 42.22
C ILE A 517 -39.00 -5.39 43.70
N ALA A 518 -38.06 -6.27 44.09
CA ALA A 518 -37.57 -6.37 45.46
C ALA A 518 -37.01 -5.04 45.99
N ALA A 519 -36.19 -4.36 45.19
CA ALA A 519 -35.64 -3.04 45.54
C ALA A 519 -36.71 -1.95 45.70
N LYS A 520 -37.87 -2.10 45.03
CA LYS A 520 -38.98 -1.15 45.10
C LYS A 520 -39.93 -1.43 46.26
N GLY A 521 -39.73 -2.52 47.00
CA GLY A 521 -40.45 -2.84 48.23
C GLY A 521 -41.87 -3.36 48.03
N ALA A 522 -42.61 -3.57 49.12
CA ALA A 522 -43.95 -4.15 49.08
C ALA A 522 -44.92 -3.36 48.18
N GLY A 523 -45.80 -4.06 47.47
CA GLY A 523 -46.83 -3.46 46.61
C GLY A 523 -47.37 -4.42 45.56
N THR A 524 -48.34 -3.94 44.77
CA THR A 524 -48.86 -4.66 43.60
C THR A 524 -48.26 -4.09 42.32
N TYR A 525 -47.72 -4.93 41.45
CA TYR A 525 -47.00 -4.53 40.25
C TYR A 525 -47.75 -4.94 38.98
N TYR A 526 -47.70 -4.07 37.97
CA TYR A 526 -48.29 -4.30 36.65
C TYR A 526 -47.26 -4.01 35.57
N PHE A 527 -47.41 -4.59 34.38
CA PHE A 527 -46.57 -4.22 33.25
C PHE A 527 -47.35 -4.04 31.95
N LYS A 528 -46.81 -3.20 31.07
CA LYS A 528 -47.24 -3.05 29.68
C LYS A 528 -46.07 -3.30 28.75
N VAL A 529 -46.36 -3.75 27.53
CA VAL A 529 -45.33 -4.10 26.53
C VAL A 529 -45.68 -3.49 25.17
N CYS A 530 -44.70 -2.95 24.45
CA CYS A 530 -44.81 -2.57 23.04
C CYS A 530 -43.80 -3.36 22.20
N ALA A 531 -44.16 -3.67 20.95
CA ALA A 531 -43.29 -4.33 19.98
C ALA A 531 -42.54 -3.29 19.14
N ASN A 532 -41.22 -3.37 19.09
CA ASN A 532 -40.39 -2.44 18.33
C ASN A 532 -39.63 -3.17 17.21
N PRO A 533 -39.61 -2.60 15.99
CA PRO A 533 -38.83 -3.14 14.89
C PRO A 533 -37.33 -2.81 15.09
N PRO A 534 -36.43 -3.32 14.22
CA PRO A 534 -35.05 -2.86 14.17
C PRO A 534 -34.97 -1.32 14.02
N TYR A 535 -33.93 -0.69 14.58
CA TYR A 535 -33.74 0.78 14.59
C TYR A 535 -33.80 1.47 13.20
N TYR A 536 -33.72 0.70 12.12
CA TYR A 536 -33.79 1.18 10.74
C TYR A 536 -34.72 0.31 9.87
N SER A 537 -35.83 -0.18 10.43
CA SER A 537 -36.76 -0.99 9.64
C SER A 537 -37.43 -0.17 8.55
N THR A 538 -37.33 -0.67 7.32
CA THR A 538 -38.05 -0.16 6.15
C THR A 538 -39.36 -0.89 5.90
N ILE A 539 -39.74 -1.83 6.77
CA ILE A 539 -40.93 -2.67 6.63
C ILE A 539 -41.94 -2.38 7.74
N TYR A 540 -41.46 -2.21 8.98
CA TYR A 540 -42.31 -2.11 10.16
C TYR A 540 -42.11 -0.81 10.94
N SER A 541 -43.19 -0.25 11.49
CA SER A 541 -43.15 0.82 12.50
C SER A 541 -43.53 0.30 13.89
N ALA A 542 -43.13 1.02 14.95
CA ALA A 542 -43.37 0.60 16.33
C ALA A 542 -44.86 0.39 16.64
N GLY A 543 -45.16 -0.71 17.33
CA GLY A 543 -46.51 -1.06 17.74
C GLY A 543 -46.98 -0.25 18.96
N ASP A 544 -48.30 -0.20 19.16
CA ASP A 544 -48.87 0.47 20.33
C ASP A 544 -48.53 -0.28 21.63
N LEU A 545 -48.54 0.47 22.73
CA LEU A 545 -48.37 -0.09 24.07
C LEU A 545 -49.58 -0.95 24.46
N SER A 546 -49.34 -2.13 25.04
CA SER A 546 -50.40 -3.04 25.47
C SER A 546 -51.26 -2.48 26.59
N ALA A 547 -52.45 -3.09 26.77
CA ALA A 547 -53.17 -3.00 28.03
C ALA A 547 -52.30 -3.51 29.21
N PRO A 548 -52.54 -3.05 30.45
CA PRO A 548 -51.81 -3.55 31.63
C PRO A 548 -52.00 -5.06 31.84
N SER A 549 -50.97 -5.74 32.34
CA SER A 549 -51.04 -7.11 32.83
C SER A 549 -51.99 -7.26 34.03
N GLY A 550 -52.23 -8.49 34.48
CA GLY A 550 -52.71 -8.73 35.84
C GLY A 550 -51.72 -8.24 36.91
N GLY A 551 -52.20 -8.01 38.14
CA GLY A 551 -51.38 -7.53 39.25
C GLY A 551 -50.54 -8.63 39.91
N TYR A 552 -49.26 -8.35 40.18
CA TYR A 552 -48.34 -9.20 40.94
C TYR A 552 -48.08 -8.60 42.33
N VAL A 553 -48.50 -9.30 43.39
CA VAL A 553 -48.31 -8.83 44.77
C VAL A 553 -46.93 -9.27 45.26
N TYR A 554 -46.07 -8.31 45.58
CA TYR A 554 -44.79 -8.56 46.21
C TYR A 554 -44.83 -8.19 47.70
N SER A 555 -44.46 -9.14 48.55
CA SER A 555 -44.26 -8.93 49.99
C SER A 555 -42.82 -9.32 50.35
N PRO A 556 -42.02 -8.41 50.95
CA PRO A 556 -40.65 -8.74 51.33
C PRO A 556 -40.61 -9.79 52.46
N PRO A 557 -39.54 -10.60 52.55
CA PRO A 557 -39.32 -11.53 53.66
C PRO A 557 -39.12 -10.77 54.99
N ILE A 558 -39.64 -11.31 56.10
CA ILE A 558 -39.38 -10.80 57.45
C ILE A 558 -38.01 -11.33 57.91
N THR A 559 -37.13 -10.45 58.40
CA THR A 559 -35.79 -10.82 58.91
C THR A 559 -35.66 -10.53 60.42
N SER A 560 -34.80 -11.30 61.10
CA SER A 560 -34.40 -11.09 62.51
C SER A 560 -32.88 -10.86 62.61
N PRO A 561 -32.39 -10.07 63.59
CA PRO A 561 -30.97 -9.77 63.71
C PRO A 561 -30.18 -10.89 64.40
N VAL A 562 -28.97 -11.14 63.93
CA VAL A 562 -27.93 -11.93 64.59
C VAL A 562 -26.79 -10.99 64.99
N THR A 563 -26.38 -11.03 66.26
CA THR A 563 -25.23 -10.28 66.78
C THR A 563 -24.13 -11.26 67.18
N VAL A 564 -22.94 -11.12 66.59
CA VAL A 564 -21.75 -11.93 66.91
C VAL A 564 -20.70 -11.06 67.58
N ASN A 565 -20.41 -11.34 68.85
CA ASN A 565 -19.34 -10.68 69.60
C ASN A 565 -18.06 -11.53 69.56
N GLY A 566 -16.94 -10.93 69.19
CA GLY A 566 -15.66 -11.63 69.10
C GLY A 566 -15.55 -12.58 67.89
N GLY A 567 -16.31 -12.31 66.84
CA GLY A 567 -16.31 -13.08 65.58
C GLY A 567 -17.03 -12.36 64.44
N ILE A 568 -17.22 -13.07 63.33
CA ILE A 568 -17.97 -12.64 62.13
C ILE A 568 -19.26 -13.44 61.99
N GLY A 569 -20.27 -12.87 61.32
CA GLY A 569 -21.61 -13.46 61.16
C GLY A 569 -22.78 -12.58 61.66
N THR A 570 -22.49 -11.33 62.04
CA THR A 570 -23.53 -10.34 62.39
C THR A 570 -24.30 -9.90 61.14
N GLY A 571 -25.63 -9.89 61.20
CA GLY A 571 -26.48 -9.54 60.06
C GLY A 571 -27.98 -9.68 60.36
N ASN A 572 -28.82 -9.42 59.37
CA ASN A 572 -30.25 -9.72 59.42
C ASN A 572 -30.55 -10.90 58.51
N TYR A 573 -31.22 -11.92 59.04
CA TYR A 573 -31.45 -13.19 58.37
C TYR A 573 -32.92 -13.56 58.39
N THR A 574 -33.39 -14.23 57.35
CA THR A 574 -34.77 -14.73 57.28
C THR A 574 -34.93 -15.98 58.15
N GLU A 575 -36.12 -16.20 58.70
CA GLU A 575 -36.40 -17.42 59.48
C GLU A 575 -36.15 -18.67 58.61
N GLY A 576 -35.42 -19.66 59.14
CA GLY A 576 -35.05 -20.88 58.44
C GLY A 576 -33.75 -20.78 57.62
N GLU A 577 -33.18 -19.58 57.44
CA GLU A 577 -31.91 -19.38 56.74
C GLU A 577 -30.73 -19.94 57.54
N THR A 578 -29.74 -20.52 56.87
CA THR A 578 -28.52 -21.01 57.52
C THR A 578 -27.54 -19.85 57.74
N VAL A 579 -27.25 -19.53 58.99
CA VAL A 579 -26.31 -18.48 59.40
C VAL A 579 -24.96 -19.11 59.75
N THR A 580 -23.87 -18.56 59.22
CA THR A 580 -22.50 -18.97 59.56
C THR A 580 -21.87 -17.99 60.53
N ILE A 581 -21.28 -18.50 61.61
CA ILE A 581 -20.51 -17.73 62.58
C ILE A 581 -19.07 -18.26 62.66
N THR A 582 -18.11 -17.35 62.75
CA THR A 582 -16.69 -17.70 62.89
C THR A 582 -16.03 -16.82 63.93
N ALA A 583 -15.36 -17.41 64.91
CA ALA A 583 -14.69 -16.71 65.99
C ALA A 583 -13.45 -16.01 65.43
N ASN A 584 -13.10 -14.86 66.00
CA ASN A 584 -11.85 -14.20 65.69
C ASN A 584 -10.65 -15.09 66.07
N ALA A 585 -9.48 -14.79 65.51
CA ALA A 585 -8.26 -15.45 65.95
C ALA A 585 -8.01 -15.16 67.45
N PRO A 586 -7.67 -16.17 68.26
CA PRO A 586 -7.32 -15.94 69.66
C PRO A 586 -6.06 -15.08 69.75
N THR A 587 -5.96 -14.27 70.81
CA THR A 587 -4.71 -13.59 71.17
C THR A 587 -3.62 -14.60 71.53
N SER A 588 -2.35 -14.21 71.36
CA SER A 588 -1.20 -15.08 71.70
C SER A 588 -1.35 -15.71 73.09
N GLY A 589 -1.12 -17.02 73.18
CA GLY A 589 -1.27 -17.80 74.42
C GLY A 589 -2.69 -18.27 74.73
N LYS A 590 -3.69 -17.99 73.87
CA LYS A 590 -5.08 -18.45 74.04
C LYS A 590 -5.57 -19.32 72.88
N GLN A 591 -6.59 -20.13 73.15
CA GLN A 591 -7.36 -20.89 72.16
C GLN A 591 -8.86 -20.61 72.30
N PHE A 592 -9.61 -20.84 71.23
CA PHE A 592 -11.08 -20.74 71.26
C PHE A 592 -11.65 -21.82 72.19
N LYS A 593 -12.61 -21.43 73.03
CA LYS A 593 -13.29 -22.32 73.96
C LYS A 593 -14.69 -22.68 73.46
N GLU A 594 -15.58 -21.69 73.41
CA GLU A 594 -16.98 -21.89 73.01
C GLU A 594 -17.70 -20.59 72.63
N TRP A 595 -18.82 -20.73 71.91
CA TRP A 595 -19.83 -19.72 71.69
C TRP A 595 -20.86 -19.72 72.82
N THR A 596 -21.09 -18.56 73.42
CA THR A 596 -22.09 -18.35 74.49
C THR A 596 -23.12 -17.29 74.08
N GLY A 597 -24.29 -17.24 74.73
CA GLY A 597 -25.34 -16.26 74.41
C GLY A 597 -26.71 -16.91 74.27
N THR A 598 -27.36 -16.78 73.11
CA THR A 598 -28.67 -17.37 72.81
C THR A 598 -28.62 -18.90 72.94
N SER A 599 -29.41 -19.43 73.89
CA SER A 599 -29.55 -20.86 74.12
C SER A 599 -30.49 -21.53 73.11
N GLY A 600 -30.25 -22.81 72.79
CA GLY A 600 -31.16 -23.61 71.97
C GLY A 600 -31.00 -23.43 70.45
N LEU A 601 -29.88 -22.84 69.99
CA LEU A 601 -29.56 -22.78 68.56
C LEU A 601 -29.39 -24.19 68.00
N THR A 602 -30.05 -24.46 66.87
CA THR A 602 -29.89 -25.72 66.14
C THR A 602 -28.76 -25.57 65.13
N PHE A 603 -27.59 -26.10 65.47
CA PHE A 603 -26.43 -26.07 64.59
C PHE A 603 -26.60 -27.10 63.45
N THR A 604 -26.51 -26.62 62.21
CA THR A 604 -26.52 -27.46 61.00
C THR A 604 -25.12 -27.98 60.66
N GLU A 605 -24.07 -27.30 61.14
CA GLU A 605 -22.67 -27.68 60.95
C GLU A 605 -21.84 -27.15 62.15
N GLY A 606 -20.95 -27.97 62.71
CA GLY A 606 -20.22 -27.61 63.93
C GLY A 606 -21.08 -27.63 65.20
N SER A 607 -20.64 -26.93 66.23
CA SER A 607 -21.36 -26.79 67.51
C SER A 607 -20.95 -25.51 68.23
N ALA A 608 -21.50 -25.28 69.43
CA ALA A 608 -21.02 -24.20 70.29
C ALA A 608 -19.52 -24.31 70.62
N ALA A 609 -18.91 -25.50 70.57
CA ALA A 609 -17.48 -25.72 70.86
C ALA A 609 -16.56 -25.60 69.62
N THR A 610 -17.09 -25.28 68.43
CA THR A 610 -16.27 -25.13 67.22
C THR A 610 -16.13 -23.67 66.83
N ALA A 611 -14.89 -23.23 66.54
CA ALA A 611 -14.59 -21.84 66.20
C ALA A 611 -15.35 -21.33 64.97
N ALA A 612 -15.66 -22.22 64.02
CA ALA A 612 -16.62 -21.97 62.95
C ALA A 612 -17.83 -22.91 63.12
N ALA A 613 -19.04 -22.37 63.02
CA ALA A 613 -20.28 -23.12 63.15
C ALA A 613 -21.39 -22.50 62.29
N LYS A 614 -22.40 -23.30 61.94
CA LYS A 614 -23.59 -22.85 61.22
C LYS A 614 -24.85 -23.25 61.98
N PHE A 615 -25.84 -22.37 62.04
CA PHE A 615 -27.13 -22.67 62.68
C PHE A 615 -28.30 -22.18 61.82
N THR A 616 -29.48 -22.78 62.02
CA THR A 616 -30.72 -22.33 61.38
C THR A 616 -31.31 -21.13 62.12
N MET A 617 -31.55 -20.03 61.41
CA MET A 617 -32.08 -18.79 61.98
C MET A 617 -33.49 -18.98 62.55
N PRO A 618 -33.72 -18.70 63.85
CA PRO A 618 -35.06 -18.73 64.43
C PRO A 618 -35.86 -17.46 64.08
N ALA A 619 -37.17 -17.47 64.38
CA ALA A 619 -38.08 -16.32 64.22
C ALA A 619 -37.77 -15.12 65.15
N SER A 620 -36.63 -15.10 65.84
CA SER A 620 -36.29 -14.13 66.88
C SER A 620 -34.81 -13.77 66.83
N ALA A 621 -34.45 -12.64 67.45
CA ALA A 621 -33.06 -12.17 67.48
C ALA A 621 -32.11 -13.17 68.17
N VAL A 622 -30.91 -13.33 67.62
CA VAL A 622 -29.84 -14.20 68.15
C VAL A 622 -28.64 -13.35 68.53
N THR A 623 -28.03 -13.63 69.69
CA THR A 623 -26.76 -13.03 70.13
C THR A 623 -25.82 -14.13 70.56
N VAL A 624 -24.63 -14.21 69.94
CA VAL A 624 -23.58 -15.17 70.29
C VAL A 624 -22.25 -14.45 70.55
N THR A 625 -21.44 -14.98 71.46
CA THR A 625 -20.16 -14.39 71.90
C THR A 625 -19.08 -15.47 71.95
N ALA A 626 -17.99 -15.27 71.23
CA ALA A 626 -16.83 -16.15 71.26
C ALA A 626 -16.05 -15.96 72.57
N THR A 627 -15.71 -17.07 73.23
CA THR A 627 -14.90 -17.08 74.45
C THR A 627 -13.58 -17.82 74.20
N TYR A 628 -12.53 -17.43 74.93
CA TYR A 628 -11.17 -17.96 74.77
C TYR A 628 -10.57 -18.33 76.12
N GLU A 629 -9.76 -19.37 76.15
CA GLU A 629 -9.02 -19.87 77.32
C GLU A 629 -7.52 -19.97 77.03
N ASP A 630 -6.68 -20.10 78.06
CA ASP A 630 -5.23 -20.18 77.89
C ASP A 630 -4.81 -21.55 77.29
N ILE A 631 -3.82 -21.56 76.40
CA ILE A 631 -3.30 -22.79 75.81
C ILE A 631 -2.50 -23.57 76.89
N PRO A 632 -2.79 -24.87 77.13
CA PRO A 632 -2.04 -25.67 78.10
C PRO A 632 -0.56 -25.80 77.73
N LEU A 633 0.34 -25.43 78.64
CA LEU A 633 1.79 -25.62 78.49
C LEU A 633 2.20 -27.03 78.93
N THR A 634 3.13 -27.66 78.21
CA THR A 634 3.61 -29.03 78.47
C THR A 634 5.14 -29.13 78.29
N PRO A 635 5.85 -29.79 79.24
CA PRO A 635 7.28 -30.06 79.10
C PRO A 635 7.55 -31.04 77.94
N PRO A 636 8.78 -31.10 77.42
CA PRO A 636 9.10 -31.98 76.30
C PRO A 636 9.00 -33.44 76.71
N ALA A 637 8.39 -34.27 75.85
CA ALA A 637 8.27 -35.71 76.05
C ALA A 637 8.73 -36.45 74.78
N ILE A 638 9.52 -37.52 74.96
CA ILE A 638 10.00 -38.36 73.85
C ILE A 638 8.86 -39.24 73.37
N GLY A 639 8.50 -39.12 72.09
CA GLY A 639 7.65 -40.08 71.39
C GLY A 639 8.47 -41.28 70.90
N THR A 640 9.53 -41.03 70.13
CA THR A 640 10.40 -42.07 69.55
C THR A 640 11.87 -41.69 69.73
N PRO A 641 12.69 -42.50 70.42
CA PRO A 641 14.12 -42.25 70.56
C PRO A 641 14.89 -42.61 69.27
N PRO A 642 16.15 -42.17 69.12
CA PRO A 642 17.00 -42.59 68.00
C PRO A 642 17.29 -44.09 68.01
N ALA A 643 17.39 -44.67 66.82
CA ALA A 643 17.76 -46.06 66.61
C ALA A 643 19.24 -46.18 66.24
N ASN A 644 19.86 -47.31 66.62
CA ASN A 644 21.22 -47.67 66.20
C ASN A 644 21.36 -47.63 64.68
N GLN A 645 22.53 -47.23 64.19
CA GLN A 645 22.84 -47.15 62.76
C GLN A 645 24.03 -48.04 62.43
N SER A 646 24.01 -48.65 61.25
CA SER A 646 25.16 -49.41 60.73
C SER A 646 25.50 -48.90 59.33
N VAL A 647 26.76 -48.52 59.14
CA VAL A 647 27.28 -47.97 57.88
C VAL A 647 28.62 -48.60 57.54
N THR A 648 28.99 -48.58 56.28
CA THR A 648 30.35 -48.95 55.86
C THR A 648 31.28 -47.74 56.02
N GLU A 649 32.55 -47.99 56.31
CA GLU A 649 33.60 -46.96 56.34
C GLU A 649 33.54 -46.05 55.10
N GLY A 650 33.59 -44.74 55.33
CA GLY A 650 33.42 -43.71 54.30
C GLY A 650 31.97 -43.31 54.00
N VAL A 651 30.98 -43.86 54.73
CA VAL A 651 29.56 -43.53 54.57
C VAL A 651 29.04 -42.75 55.79
N THR A 652 28.04 -41.89 55.58
CA THR A 652 27.38 -41.11 56.63
C THR A 652 26.25 -41.89 57.31
N ALA A 653 26.00 -41.63 58.60
CA ALA A 653 24.88 -42.20 59.37
C ALA A 653 23.89 -41.09 59.78
N THR A 654 22.59 -41.41 59.89
CA THR A 654 21.57 -40.44 60.33
C THR A 654 20.79 -40.94 61.54
N PHE A 655 20.68 -40.11 62.57
CA PHE A 655 19.90 -40.35 63.77
C PHE A 655 18.72 -39.37 63.83
N SER A 656 17.55 -39.82 64.28
CA SER A 656 16.35 -38.99 64.42
C SER A 656 15.61 -39.24 65.73
N VAL A 657 14.94 -38.23 66.25
CA VAL A 657 14.13 -38.30 67.47
C VAL A 657 12.78 -37.61 67.23
N VAL A 658 11.71 -38.15 67.81
CA VAL A 658 10.39 -37.53 67.82
C VAL A 658 10.08 -37.10 69.25
N ALA A 659 9.77 -35.82 69.44
CA ALA A 659 9.36 -35.27 70.73
C ALA A 659 8.16 -34.34 70.60
N THR A 660 7.33 -34.29 71.64
CA THR A 660 6.21 -33.37 71.79
C THR A 660 6.50 -32.35 72.89
N GLY A 661 5.87 -31.18 72.87
CA GLY A 661 5.94 -30.20 73.95
C GLY A 661 5.34 -28.87 73.51
N ASN A 662 4.87 -28.07 74.47
CA ASN A 662 4.34 -26.74 74.25
C ASN A 662 4.86 -25.78 75.33
N PRO A 663 5.72 -24.80 75.02
CA PRO A 663 6.15 -24.37 73.68
C PRO A 663 6.98 -25.43 72.93
N LEU A 664 7.13 -25.26 71.61
CA LEU A 664 7.88 -26.19 70.75
C LEU A 664 9.30 -26.43 71.31
N PRO A 665 9.76 -27.68 71.46
CA PRO A 665 11.07 -27.96 72.02
C PRO A 665 12.25 -27.63 71.10
N ASN A 666 13.38 -27.24 71.70
CA ASN A 666 14.70 -27.14 71.08
C ASN A 666 15.46 -28.47 71.23
N TYR A 667 16.38 -28.76 70.31
CA TYR A 667 17.16 -29.99 70.30
C TYR A 667 18.66 -29.69 70.42
N MET A 668 19.42 -30.62 71.00
CA MET A 668 20.88 -30.63 71.00
C MET A 668 21.37 -32.07 70.95
N TRP A 669 22.01 -32.48 69.85
CA TRP A 669 22.62 -33.81 69.77
C TRP A 669 23.93 -33.85 70.54
N GLN A 670 24.16 -34.97 71.20
CA GLN A 670 25.37 -35.26 71.96
C GLN A 670 26.00 -36.54 71.44
N ILE A 671 27.33 -36.57 71.41
CA ILE A 671 28.14 -37.73 71.02
C ILE A 671 28.98 -38.21 72.20
N ASN A 672 29.11 -39.52 72.32
CA ASN A 672 30.10 -40.17 73.16
C ASN A 672 31.01 -41.04 72.28
N ARG A 673 32.30 -40.70 72.25
CA ARG A 673 33.31 -41.36 71.41
C ARG A 673 33.93 -42.60 72.08
N ASN A 674 33.44 -42.98 73.26
CA ASN A 674 34.02 -44.01 74.12
C ASN A 674 35.50 -43.76 74.49
N ASP A 675 35.94 -42.51 74.46
CA ASP A 675 37.29 -42.04 74.80
C ASP A 675 37.47 -41.73 76.29
N GLY A 676 36.43 -41.97 77.11
CA GLY A 676 36.40 -41.67 78.54
C GLY A 676 35.93 -40.26 78.88
N ASN A 677 35.67 -39.38 77.90
CA ASN A 677 35.23 -38.00 78.12
C ASN A 677 33.70 -37.84 78.27
N GLY A 678 32.94 -38.92 78.11
CA GLY A 678 31.49 -38.92 78.27
C GLY A 678 30.74 -38.28 77.09
N TRP A 679 29.61 -37.64 77.37
CA TRP A 679 28.74 -37.02 76.36
C TRP A 679 29.14 -35.57 76.12
N VAL A 680 29.36 -35.21 74.85
CA VAL A 680 29.74 -33.87 74.41
C VAL A 680 28.72 -33.37 73.40
N ASP A 681 28.32 -32.09 73.52
CA ASP A 681 27.41 -31.45 72.56
C ASP A 681 28.03 -31.38 71.16
N ILE A 682 27.24 -31.74 70.15
CA ILE A 682 27.59 -31.58 68.75
C ILE A 682 27.15 -30.19 68.32
N VAL A 683 28.10 -29.27 68.21
CA VAL A 683 27.84 -27.87 67.86
C VAL A 683 27.05 -27.79 66.55
N GLY A 684 25.90 -27.11 66.59
CA GLY A 684 25.04 -26.89 65.43
C GLY A 684 23.99 -27.98 65.16
N ALA A 685 24.05 -29.12 65.87
CA ALA A 685 23.06 -30.19 65.71
C ALA A 685 21.80 -29.92 66.55
N THR A 686 20.99 -28.94 66.13
CA THR A 686 19.81 -28.44 66.86
C THR A 686 18.46 -28.84 66.27
N SER A 687 18.46 -29.81 65.36
CA SER A 687 17.26 -30.34 64.70
C SER A 687 16.84 -31.69 65.28
N ALA A 688 15.60 -32.10 65.00
CA ALA A 688 15.07 -33.42 65.35
C ALA A 688 15.82 -34.59 64.68
N SER A 689 16.70 -34.32 63.71
CA SER A 689 17.62 -35.28 63.10
C SER A 689 19.04 -34.74 63.02
N TYR A 690 20.02 -35.64 63.08
CA TYR A 690 21.44 -35.36 62.90
C TYR A 690 22.08 -36.40 61.97
N THR A 691 22.81 -35.92 60.97
CA THR A 691 23.59 -36.74 60.03
C THR A 691 25.07 -36.51 60.29
N THR A 692 25.83 -37.60 60.41
CA THR A 692 27.28 -37.56 60.64
C THR A 692 28.02 -37.17 59.36
N GLU A 693 29.29 -36.80 59.48
CA GLU A 693 30.22 -36.81 58.35
C GLU A 693 30.50 -38.26 57.88
N GLU A 694 31.32 -38.45 56.84
CA GLU A 694 31.75 -39.79 56.43
C GLU A 694 32.52 -40.45 57.57
N MET A 695 32.09 -41.65 57.97
CA MET A 695 32.59 -42.26 59.20
C MET A 695 33.84 -43.11 58.92
N PRO A 696 34.96 -42.85 59.60
CA PRO A 696 36.11 -43.77 59.58
C PRO A 696 35.78 -45.04 60.36
N PHE A 697 36.47 -46.14 60.10
CA PHE A 697 36.30 -47.37 60.87
C PHE A 697 36.55 -47.17 62.38
N THR A 698 37.39 -46.21 62.77
CA THR A 698 37.66 -45.86 64.17
C THR A 698 36.46 -45.26 64.92
N ALA A 699 35.39 -44.85 64.21
CA ALA A 699 34.15 -44.39 64.80
C ALA A 699 33.20 -45.54 65.20
N ASP A 700 33.56 -46.79 64.92
CA ASP A 700 32.78 -47.95 65.35
C ASP A 700 32.57 -47.94 66.88
N GLY A 701 31.31 -48.10 67.29
CA GLY A 701 30.89 -48.07 68.69
C GLY A 701 30.54 -46.69 69.24
N TYR A 702 30.78 -45.59 68.52
CA TYR A 702 30.36 -44.24 68.97
C TYR A 702 28.86 -44.20 69.26
N LYS A 703 28.45 -43.43 70.26
CA LYS A 703 27.05 -43.32 70.70
C LYS A 703 26.51 -41.91 70.52
N TYR A 704 25.23 -41.81 70.20
CA TYR A 704 24.51 -40.57 69.96
C TYR A 704 23.23 -40.50 70.80
N ARG A 705 22.91 -39.33 71.35
CA ARG A 705 21.62 -39.06 72.02
C ARG A 705 21.20 -37.61 71.81
N CYS A 706 19.93 -37.29 72.05
CA CYS A 706 19.42 -35.93 71.92
C CYS A 706 18.92 -35.40 73.26
N TYR A 707 19.36 -34.20 73.63
CA TYR A 707 18.84 -33.41 74.74
C TYR A 707 17.81 -32.42 74.21
N ILE A 708 16.60 -32.44 74.77
CA ILE A 708 15.45 -31.71 74.24
C ILE A 708 14.84 -30.83 75.34
N SER A 709 14.66 -29.54 75.10
CA SER A 709 14.23 -28.58 76.12
C SER A 709 13.23 -27.53 75.62
N ASN A 710 12.33 -27.08 76.51
CA ASN A 710 11.52 -25.88 76.34
C ASN A 710 11.44 -25.11 77.67
N SER A 711 10.60 -24.07 77.75
CA SER A 711 10.43 -23.28 78.99
C SER A 711 9.87 -24.08 80.17
N GLU A 712 9.16 -25.18 79.89
CA GLU A 712 8.48 -26.00 80.90
C GLU A 712 9.36 -27.15 81.42
N GLY A 713 10.48 -27.46 80.75
CA GLY A 713 11.43 -28.47 81.21
C GLY A 713 12.30 -29.06 80.10
N PHE A 714 12.94 -30.19 80.39
CA PHE A 714 13.78 -30.91 79.45
C PHE A 714 13.68 -32.42 79.60
N VAL A 715 14.03 -33.15 78.54
CA VAL A 715 14.14 -34.62 78.51
C VAL A 715 15.34 -35.02 77.64
N THR A 716 16.01 -36.11 78.02
CA THR A 716 17.11 -36.69 77.24
C THR A 716 16.66 -38.02 76.62
N SER A 717 16.93 -38.23 75.33
CA SER A 717 16.60 -39.48 74.64
C SER A 717 17.43 -40.66 75.14
N ALA A 718 16.99 -41.88 74.80
CA ALA A 718 17.86 -43.05 74.85
C ALA A 718 19.06 -42.88 73.89
N GLU A 719 20.15 -43.62 74.15
CA GLU A 719 21.35 -43.63 73.30
C GLU A 719 21.18 -44.57 72.10
N ALA A 720 21.78 -44.19 70.96
CA ALA A 720 21.88 -44.98 69.76
C ALA A 720 23.36 -45.21 69.41
N THR A 721 23.75 -46.46 69.15
CA THR A 721 25.11 -46.85 68.78
C THR A 721 25.30 -46.80 67.26
N LEU A 722 26.43 -46.27 66.82
CA LEU A 722 26.93 -46.36 65.45
C LEU A 722 27.82 -47.58 65.31
N THR A 723 27.53 -48.43 64.32
CA THR A 723 28.39 -49.53 63.91
C THR A 723 29.01 -49.20 62.55
N VAL A 724 30.33 -49.12 62.47
CA VAL A 724 31.05 -48.89 61.21
C VAL A 724 31.73 -50.17 60.79
N THR A 725 31.31 -50.75 59.66
CA THR A 725 31.97 -51.94 59.10
C THR A 725 33.07 -51.53 58.14
N GLU A 726 34.18 -52.26 58.15
CA GLU A 726 35.27 -52.06 57.19
C GLU A 726 34.79 -52.09 55.73
N ARG A 727 35.31 -51.19 54.89
CA ARG A 727 35.11 -51.25 53.43
C ARG A 727 35.89 -52.44 52.83
N PRO A 728 35.34 -53.16 51.83
CA PRO A 728 36.09 -54.17 51.08
C PRO A 728 37.31 -53.59 50.36
N LEU A 729 38.33 -54.44 50.14
CA LEU A 729 39.51 -54.08 49.34
C LEU A 729 39.15 -53.98 47.85
N THR A 730 39.77 -53.04 47.16
CA THR A 730 39.66 -52.87 45.71
C THR A 730 40.65 -53.81 45.03
N ASP A 731 40.21 -54.74 44.18
CA ASP A 731 41.09 -55.60 43.35
C ASP A 731 40.53 -55.72 41.92
N PRO A 732 40.78 -54.71 41.07
CA PRO A 732 40.22 -54.65 39.73
C PRO A 732 40.91 -55.70 38.83
N PRO A 733 40.16 -56.50 38.05
CA PRO A 733 40.75 -57.44 37.12
C PRO A 733 41.44 -56.70 35.96
N ALA A 734 42.45 -57.35 35.37
CA ALA A 734 43.18 -56.85 34.20
C ALA A 734 42.27 -56.51 32.99
N SER A 735 41.05 -57.05 32.94
CA SER A 735 40.06 -56.72 31.90
C SER A 735 39.55 -55.28 31.97
N GLU A 736 39.67 -54.60 33.11
CA GLU A 736 39.27 -53.20 33.27
C GLU A 736 40.27 -52.20 32.68
N ASN A 737 41.48 -52.66 32.33
CA ASN A 737 42.44 -51.83 31.62
C ASN A 737 41.94 -51.52 30.21
N THR A 738 41.96 -50.25 29.82
CA THR A 738 41.49 -49.83 28.50
C THR A 738 42.38 -48.76 27.90
N ILE A 739 42.36 -48.70 26.57
CA ILE A 739 42.93 -47.60 25.79
C ILE A 739 41.76 -46.82 25.20
N SER A 740 41.75 -45.51 25.42
CA SER A 740 40.78 -44.59 24.83
C SER A 740 41.48 -43.53 23.97
N GLY A 741 40.77 -42.91 23.03
CA GLY A 741 41.33 -41.91 22.11
C GLY A 741 41.75 -42.47 20.74
N ILE A 742 41.94 -43.78 20.64
CA ILE A 742 42.10 -44.51 19.37
C ILE A 742 41.15 -45.70 19.37
N THR A 743 40.40 -45.88 18.29
CA THR A 743 39.49 -47.02 18.09
C THR A 743 40.09 -48.02 17.11
N ALA A 744 39.79 -49.31 17.27
CA ALA A 744 40.28 -50.34 16.36
C ALA A 744 39.82 -50.08 14.91
N GLY A 745 40.77 -50.11 13.97
CA GLY A 745 40.54 -49.83 12.55
C GLY A 745 40.45 -48.34 12.19
N GLN A 746 40.72 -47.44 13.15
CA GLN A 746 40.75 -46.00 12.88
C GLN A 746 41.85 -45.65 11.88
N VAL A 747 41.56 -44.73 10.95
CA VAL A 747 42.48 -44.31 9.91
C VAL A 747 43.02 -42.92 10.22
N PHE A 748 44.34 -42.75 10.21
CA PHE A 748 45.01 -41.47 10.38
C PHE A 748 45.84 -41.14 9.14
N THR A 749 45.89 -39.85 8.80
CA THR A 749 46.74 -39.34 7.74
C THR A 749 48.19 -39.25 8.21
N LYS A 750 49.15 -39.54 7.33
CA LYS A 750 50.58 -39.36 7.63
C LYS A 750 50.90 -37.88 7.92
N GLY A 751 51.58 -37.62 9.05
CA GLY A 751 51.98 -36.27 9.49
C GLY A 751 51.08 -35.60 10.52
N VAL A 752 50.18 -36.34 11.18
CA VAL A 752 49.33 -35.83 12.27
C VAL A 752 49.78 -36.36 13.62
N ASP A 753 49.51 -35.62 14.69
CA ASP A 753 49.70 -36.12 16.06
C ASP A 753 48.44 -36.85 16.53
N VAL A 754 48.61 -38.06 17.04
CA VAL A 754 47.53 -38.90 17.57
C VAL A 754 47.68 -38.97 19.08
N SER A 755 46.60 -38.69 19.80
CA SER A 755 46.54 -38.74 21.26
C SER A 755 45.70 -39.91 21.76
N PHE A 756 46.11 -40.52 22.86
CA PHE A 756 45.39 -41.61 23.52
C PHE A 756 45.60 -41.56 25.03
N THR A 757 44.68 -42.17 25.77
CA THR A 757 44.73 -42.29 27.23
C THR A 757 44.70 -43.77 27.62
N ALA A 758 45.59 -44.15 28.53
CA ALA A 758 45.60 -45.47 29.16
C ALA A 758 44.85 -45.41 30.50
N ASN A 759 43.72 -46.08 30.61
CA ASN A 759 42.94 -46.13 31.84
C ASN A 759 43.18 -47.48 32.51
N GLY A 760 43.82 -47.47 33.67
CA GLY A 760 44.01 -48.69 34.45
C GLY A 760 42.89 -48.90 35.46
N GLY A 761 42.46 -50.15 35.64
CA GLY A 761 41.42 -50.50 36.60
C GLY A 761 41.80 -50.06 38.03
N GLY A 762 40.84 -49.53 38.79
CA GLY A 762 41.05 -49.03 40.16
C GLY A 762 41.70 -47.65 40.27
N ILE A 763 41.89 -46.92 39.16
CA ILE A 763 42.33 -45.51 39.17
C ILE A 763 41.13 -44.59 38.85
N PRO A 764 40.95 -43.46 39.57
CA PRO A 764 41.73 -43.02 40.73
C PRO A 764 41.29 -43.71 42.03
N ASN A 765 42.24 -43.94 42.94
CA ASN A 765 41.96 -44.35 44.32
C ASN A 765 42.58 -43.31 45.27
N GLU A 766 41.78 -42.30 45.63
CA GLU A 766 42.22 -41.11 46.36
C GLU A 766 42.38 -41.35 47.89
N ALA A 767 41.76 -42.40 48.43
CA ALA A 767 41.86 -42.82 49.82
C ALA A 767 42.13 -44.35 49.89
N PRO A 768 43.35 -44.78 49.52
CA PRO A 768 43.68 -46.19 49.42
C PRO A 768 43.74 -46.84 50.80
N LYS A 769 43.15 -48.03 50.89
CA LYS A 769 43.25 -48.90 52.07
C LYS A 769 44.40 -49.88 51.88
N THR A 770 45.17 -50.18 52.94
CA THR A 770 46.22 -51.21 52.88
C THR A 770 45.66 -52.51 52.31
N GLY A 771 46.25 -52.98 51.21
CA GLY A 771 45.79 -54.15 50.46
C GLY A 771 44.96 -53.83 49.21
N ASP A 772 44.53 -52.58 48.99
CA ASP A 772 43.92 -52.16 47.72
C ASP A 772 44.91 -52.38 46.57
N ARG A 773 44.39 -52.74 45.40
CA ARG A 773 45.12 -52.94 44.15
C ARG A 773 44.55 -52.04 43.05
N LEU A 774 45.44 -51.63 42.16
CA LEU A 774 45.10 -50.90 40.93
C LEU A 774 46.03 -51.31 39.81
N TRP A 775 45.66 -51.00 38.57
CA TRP A 775 46.53 -51.14 37.41
C TRP A 775 47.05 -49.78 37.00
N ARG A 776 48.37 -49.63 36.95
CA ARG A 776 49.03 -48.39 36.53
C ARG A 776 49.58 -48.54 35.10
N PRO A 777 49.28 -47.63 34.18
CA PRO A 777 49.96 -47.55 32.89
C PRO A 777 51.47 -47.34 33.07
N LEU A 778 52.30 -48.20 32.46
CA LEU A 778 53.76 -48.14 32.54
C LEU A 778 54.38 -47.58 31.25
N ALA A 779 54.08 -48.23 30.13
CA ALA A 779 54.71 -47.94 28.85
C ALA A 779 53.75 -48.20 27.70
N TRP A 780 54.05 -47.64 26.54
CA TRP A 780 53.31 -47.85 25.31
C TRP A 780 54.26 -48.00 24.13
N GLU A 781 53.89 -48.89 23.22
CA GLU A 781 54.68 -49.26 22.05
C GLU A 781 53.86 -49.02 20.79
N THR A 782 54.41 -48.17 19.93
CA THR A 782 54.13 -48.00 18.50
C THR A 782 55.43 -47.46 17.88
N ASN A 783 55.43 -46.98 16.65
CA ASN A 783 56.61 -46.34 16.05
C ASN A 783 56.35 -44.83 15.90
N PRO A 784 56.76 -43.97 16.84
CA PRO A 784 57.67 -44.19 17.99
C PRO A 784 56.99 -44.77 19.26
N SER A 785 57.75 -45.29 20.22
CA SER A 785 57.28 -45.79 21.53
C SER A 785 57.63 -44.84 22.68
N GLY A 786 57.02 -45.02 23.87
CA GLY A 786 57.29 -44.17 25.04
C GLY A 786 56.80 -44.73 26.38
N ASN A 787 57.06 -43.99 27.46
CA ASN A 787 56.64 -44.32 28.83
C ASN A 787 55.59 -43.32 29.35
N PHE A 788 54.92 -43.68 30.44
CA PHE A 788 54.03 -42.75 31.17
C PHE A 788 54.78 -42.07 32.33
N ASP A 789 55.43 -40.95 32.03
CA ASP A 789 56.22 -40.15 32.99
C ASP A 789 55.45 -38.91 33.49
N GLY A 790 54.24 -39.14 34.02
CA GLY A 790 53.38 -38.10 34.61
C GLY A 790 52.11 -37.84 33.81
N GLY A 791 51.01 -38.46 34.24
CA GLY A 791 49.74 -38.48 33.52
C GLY A 791 49.59 -39.71 32.62
N TYR A 792 48.34 -40.07 32.30
CA TYR A 792 48.03 -41.28 31.53
C TYR A 792 47.58 -41.01 30.09
N THR A 793 47.67 -39.76 29.64
CA THR A 793 47.34 -39.34 28.27
C THR A 793 48.62 -38.96 27.54
N GLN A 794 48.94 -39.67 26.46
CA GLN A 794 50.15 -39.47 25.67
C GLN A 794 49.78 -39.20 24.20
N SER A 795 50.73 -38.66 23.44
CA SER A 795 50.58 -38.42 22.00
C SER A 795 51.82 -38.83 21.24
N PHE A 796 51.65 -39.31 20.00
CA PHE A 796 52.74 -39.61 19.07
C PHE A 796 52.43 -39.09 17.67
N SER A 797 53.48 -38.74 16.92
CA SER A 797 53.34 -38.23 15.55
C SER A 797 53.36 -39.36 14.54
N THR A 798 52.49 -39.29 13.53
CA THR A 798 52.45 -40.25 12.41
C THR A 798 53.38 -39.87 11.27
N ALA A 799 54.14 -38.76 11.39
CA ALA A 799 55.01 -38.24 10.32
C ALA A 799 56.04 -39.26 9.81
N ASP A 800 56.65 -40.02 10.72
CA ASP A 800 57.69 -41.00 10.42
C ASP A 800 57.16 -42.44 10.29
N MET A 801 55.85 -42.64 10.44
CA MET A 801 55.22 -43.95 10.29
C MET A 801 55.11 -44.36 8.81
N THR A 802 55.24 -45.66 8.55
CA THR A 802 54.97 -46.23 7.21
C THR A 802 53.46 -46.24 6.93
N ILE A 803 53.06 -46.21 5.65
CA ILE A 803 51.65 -46.38 5.26
C ILE A 803 51.26 -47.85 5.51
N GLY A 804 50.06 -48.10 6.05
CA GLY A 804 49.57 -49.44 6.36
C GLY A 804 49.05 -49.57 7.78
N GLU A 805 48.77 -50.81 8.21
CA GLU A 805 48.29 -51.12 9.56
C GLU A 805 49.42 -51.03 10.60
N HIS A 806 49.10 -50.45 11.75
CA HIS A 806 49.94 -50.33 12.93
C HIS A 806 49.16 -50.70 14.18
N THR A 807 49.88 -51.07 15.22
CA THR A 807 49.30 -51.42 16.52
C THR A 807 49.92 -50.55 17.60
N LEU A 808 49.07 -49.85 18.35
CA LEU A 808 49.47 -49.27 19.64
C LEU A 808 49.23 -50.33 20.72
N THR A 809 50.28 -50.67 21.47
CA THR A 809 50.19 -51.56 22.63
C THR A 809 50.53 -50.78 23.89
N VAL A 810 49.72 -50.89 24.94
CA VAL A 810 49.95 -50.28 26.25
C VAL A 810 50.13 -51.37 27.29
N THR A 811 51.19 -51.26 28.08
CA THR A 811 51.51 -52.14 29.21
C THR A 811 51.10 -51.48 30.51
N PHE A 812 50.33 -52.20 31.32
CA PHE A 812 49.92 -51.84 32.67
C PHE A 812 50.62 -52.76 33.67
N ALA A 813 51.01 -52.24 34.83
CA ALA A 813 51.44 -53.06 35.97
C ALA A 813 50.46 -52.93 37.12
N GLN A 814 50.15 -54.05 37.77
CA GLN A 814 49.33 -54.02 38.96
C GLN A 814 50.16 -53.59 40.17
N GLN A 815 49.66 -52.59 40.90
CA GLN A 815 50.23 -52.12 42.15
C GLN A 815 49.30 -52.50 43.32
N GLN A 816 49.87 -52.70 44.50
CA GLN A 816 49.15 -52.90 45.76
C GLN A 816 49.59 -51.83 46.77
N TYR A 817 48.64 -51.22 47.47
CA TYR A 817 48.93 -50.24 48.50
C TYR A 817 49.36 -50.93 49.79
N ASP A 818 50.53 -50.58 50.32
CA ASP A 818 51.08 -51.18 51.54
C ASP A 818 50.66 -50.46 52.83
N GLY A 819 49.97 -49.32 52.71
CA GLY A 819 49.59 -48.43 53.82
C GLY A 819 50.33 -47.09 53.83
N GLU A 820 51.43 -46.98 53.07
CA GLU A 820 52.17 -45.74 52.88
C GLU A 820 52.25 -45.36 51.39
N GLN A 821 52.53 -46.34 50.52
CA GLN A 821 52.75 -46.14 49.09
C GLN A 821 52.21 -47.31 48.23
N TRP A 822 52.10 -47.06 46.92
CA TRP A 822 51.75 -48.08 45.94
C TRP A 822 52.99 -48.85 45.49
N ALA A 823 53.04 -50.14 45.78
CA ALA A 823 54.14 -51.03 45.42
C ALA A 823 53.75 -51.98 44.27
N ASP A 824 54.64 -52.19 43.30
CA ASP A 824 54.39 -53.10 42.18
C ASP A 824 54.28 -54.55 42.65
N THR A 825 53.26 -55.26 42.18
CA THR A 825 53.05 -56.69 42.47
C THR A 825 53.87 -57.61 41.56
N GLY A 826 54.44 -57.06 40.48
CA GLY A 826 55.13 -57.80 39.42
C GLY A 826 54.20 -58.36 38.32
N LEU A 827 52.88 -58.25 38.47
CA LEU A 827 51.94 -58.62 37.40
C LEU A 827 51.80 -57.51 36.37
N THR A 828 51.78 -57.89 35.09
CA THR A 828 51.55 -56.98 33.97
C THR A 828 50.39 -57.44 33.09
N ASP A 829 49.75 -56.48 32.44
CA ASP A 829 48.70 -56.68 31.45
C ASP A 829 48.99 -55.79 30.24
N THR A 830 48.63 -56.25 29.05
CA THR A 830 48.76 -55.46 27.82
C THR A 830 47.42 -55.31 27.13
N LYS A 831 47.17 -54.11 26.60
CA LYS A 831 46.04 -53.82 25.73
C LYS A 831 46.58 -53.28 24.41
N SER A 832 45.95 -53.65 23.31
CA SER A 832 46.38 -53.21 21.98
C SER A 832 45.21 -52.70 21.17
N VAL A 833 45.46 -51.68 20.36
CA VAL A 833 44.52 -51.14 19.38
C VAL A 833 45.20 -51.01 18.02
N ASN A 834 44.58 -51.61 17.01
CA ASN A 834 45.06 -51.52 15.63
C ASN A 834 44.50 -50.26 14.96
N PHE A 835 45.32 -49.56 14.19
CA PHE A 835 44.92 -48.39 13.39
C PHE A 835 45.69 -48.40 12.06
N THR A 836 45.27 -47.59 11.10
CA THR A 836 45.88 -47.55 9.75
C THR A 836 46.41 -46.15 9.45
N ILE A 837 47.62 -46.06 8.90
CA ILE A 837 48.16 -44.82 8.36
C ILE A 837 47.98 -44.78 6.85
N THR A 838 47.39 -43.71 6.34
CA THR A 838 47.24 -43.44 4.89
C THR A 838 48.02 -42.20 4.49
N ASP A 839 48.36 -42.09 3.20
CA ASP A 839 49.00 -40.89 2.66
C ASP A 839 48.14 -39.64 2.83
N ASN A 840 48.80 -38.49 2.91
CA ASN A 840 48.16 -37.19 2.93
C ASN A 840 47.65 -36.84 1.53
N PRO A 841 46.33 -36.78 1.27
CA PRO A 841 45.86 -36.20 0.04
C PRO A 841 46.08 -34.68 0.14
N GLN A 842 47.03 -34.15 -0.63
CA GLN A 842 46.89 -32.98 -1.52
C GLN A 842 48.18 -32.13 -1.64
N THR A 843 48.94 -32.33 -2.74
CA THR A 843 49.52 -31.25 -3.57
C THR A 843 49.46 -31.65 -5.05
N GLY A 844 48.24 -31.82 -5.55
CA GLY A 844 47.83 -31.32 -6.86
C GLY A 844 46.55 -30.55 -6.59
N GLU A 845 46.56 -29.24 -6.82
CA GLU A 845 45.50 -28.29 -6.44
C GLU A 845 44.06 -28.85 -6.52
N GLY A 846 43.46 -29.06 -5.34
CA GLY A 846 42.04 -28.90 -4.97
C GLY A 846 40.97 -29.52 -5.87
N ALA A 847 40.10 -30.44 -5.44
CA ALA A 847 39.64 -30.76 -4.09
C ALA A 847 38.94 -32.13 -4.09
N GLY A 848 39.09 -32.88 -2.99
CA GLY A 848 38.46 -34.20 -2.82
C GLY A 848 38.48 -34.77 -1.40
N MET A 849 38.75 -33.94 -0.39
CA MET A 849 38.13 -34.00 0.93
C MET A 849 37.40 -32.65 0.98
N ILE A 850 36.13 -32.53 1.33
CA ILE A 850 35.65 -32.78 2.69
C ILE A 850 34.20 -33.24 2.58
N ILE A 851 33.91 -34.38 3.21
CA ILE A 851 32.59 -34.73 3.72
C ILE A 851 32.32 -33.79 4.91
N PHE A 852 32.09 -32.53 4.54
CA PHE A 852 31.24 -31.52 5.15
C PHE A 852 30.44 -31.03 3.94
N SER A 853 29.55 -31.91 3.46
CA SER A 853 28.72 -31.70 2.27
C SER A 853 27.31 -32.17 2.56
N ALA A 854 26.81 -31.76 3.73
CA ALA A 854 25.41 -31.74 4.11
C ALA A 854 25.19 -30.37 4.76
N LEU A 855 24.27 -29.58 4.18
CA LEU A 855 24.05 -28.15 4.36
C LEU A 855 24.96 -27.24 3.52
N ILE A 856 24.30 -26.50 2.61
CA ILE A 856 24.79 -25.46 1.71
C ILE A 856 25.29 -25.99 0.35
N LEU A 857 24.55 -25.63 -0.72
CA LEU A 857 24.69 -25.97 -2.14
C LEU A 857 23.90 -27.17 -2.69
N LEU A 858 22.62 -27.25 -2.31
CA LEU A 858 21.54 -27.75 -3.16
C LEU A 858 20.88 -26.58 -3.91
N SER A 859 21.66 -25.76 -4.63
CA SER A 859 21.13 -24.67 -5.45
C SER A 859 22.09 -24.15 -6.53
N SER A 860 22.83 -25.00 -7.23
CA SER A 860 23.61 -24.52 -8.41
C SER A 860 23.98 -25.60 -9.44
N ALA A 861 23.45 -26.82 -9.33
CA ALA A 861 23.50 -27.84 -10.38
C ALA A 861 22.23 -27.87 -11.26
N LEU A 862 21.38 -26.83 -11.20
CA LEU A 862 20.35 -26.54 -12.23
C LEU A 862 20.86 -25.61 -13.35
N ILE A 863 22.09 -25.08 -13.25
CA ILE A 863 22.57 -24.03 -14.16
C ILE A 863 23.59 -24.55 -15.20
N ALA A 864 24.29 -25.66 -14.96
CA ALA A 864 25.25 -26.19 -15.94
C ALA A 864 24.67 -27.27 -16.89
N PHE A 865 23.60 -27.96 -16.50
CA PHE A 865 22.79 -28.78 -17.43
C PHE A 865 21.94 -27.89 -18.38
N SER A 866 21.79 -26.60 -18.05
CA SER A 866 21.14 -25.58 -18.87
C SER A 866 22.04 -24.95 -19.95
N ILE A 867 23.34 -25.23 -19.96
CA ILE A 867 24.30 -24.65 -20.93
C ILE A 867 24.91 -25.69 -21.89
N LYS A 868 24.93 -26.99 -21.55
CA LYS A 868 25.43 -28.05 -22.45
C LYS A 868 24.36 -28.90 -23.15
N LEU A 869 23.07 -28.71 -22.82
CA LEU A 869 21.92 -29.32 -23.51
C LEU A 869 21.11 -28.34 -24.39
N ARG A 870 21.44 -27.04 -24.43
CA ARG A 870 21.00 -26.12 -25.50
C ARG A 870 21.90 -26.13 -26.74
N LYS A 871 22.98 -26.93 -26.75
CA LYS A 871 23.85 -27.15 -27.93
C LYS A 871 23.60 -28.48 -28.65
N LYS A 872 22.53 -29.23 -28.31
CA LYS A 872 22.20 -30.49 -29.01
C LYS A 872 20.72 -30.91 -29.09
N GLN A 873 19.76 -30.01 -28.80
CA GLN A 873 18.33 -30.14 -29.15
C GLN A 873 17.71 -28.75 -29.41
N ARG A 874 17.05 -28.58 -30.58
CA ARG A 874 16.72 -27.33 -31.34
C ARG A 874 17.90 -26.83 -32.19
N VAL A 875 18.40 -27.54 -33.20
CA VAL A 875 17.75 -27.85 -34.48
C VAL A 875 16.65 -28.91 -34.39
N GLY A 876 15.46 -28.44 -34.76
CA GLY A 876 14.18 -29.07 -34.95
C GLY A 876 13.31 -27.96 -35.53
#